data_AF-A0A968JFA1-F1
#
_entry.id   AF-A0A968JFA1-F1
#
_cell.length_a   1.000
_cell.length_b   1.000
_cell.length_c   1.000
_cell.angle_alpha   90.00
_cell.angle_beta   90.00
_cell.angle_gamma   90.00
#
_symmetry.space_group_name_H-M   'P 1'
#
loop_
_entity.id
_entity.type
_entity.pdbx_description
1 polymer ?
#
loop_
_entity_poly.entity_id
_entity_poly.type
_entity_poly.pdbx_seq_one_letter_code
_entity_poly.pdbx_strand_id
1 'polypeptide(L)'
;MTQRFNVSAQWRTWFWLLLVGAAMVSSLLWLSTPVRAASFTVDSAADFPDASPSDDTCATVDNECTLRAAIEQANLTAGADTITIGADITTIVLNDQSLQITEDVTISTTGGVVVVDGDNNVPVFIIDADVSVAMTNLQIQNGFNANEDGGGIINAGILSLTNVTVISNTASLNGGGIFNTGELTLLDSDVLNNTSTVGAGGGIYSSGTLVTIADGTIANNAADDDGGGLLLETGMLTLVDSSVNNNEVRAGTGNQGRGGGIVVTGDTATLQNVTLATNTTTQRGGGLFAGDTTSLLVRDSAVVSNTVTNPLAEGAGIWAGGTSTLEGVQVRNNRAEFQGGGIFNGGTAVMTITQTLVELNTADEGAGIFNDRDEGQMTILDSIITNNTANTVDTNGTSGDGGGIYNSNDAVLTVTDSEVSFNQAAGDGAGLYNWGTLTLDTVLVEGNATIAVPIPNTDPVTLVDDDQEGGGVFSIENTTLTIQNSTIRNNTARGNGGGVARNQVAAELNPSTTIINTVIEGNTALGTIIRPNVDLDREDGGGGIWAGGSTALISVTLRNNTAPLGGGLLVTFDDTTLEDVTVIGNTAFVTETQEQDAIVPDPLSGLGGGIYFASSVNSLDIQRSAIINNSSEGVGGGIYTADPSLALTNVTIHGNTATSDGAGLYKTAVGVNVPGEDRVTLTNVTLTANEASGNSIDGLFSEGGVATAVNMIIANGDGSANCNVIAGANAALTSLGNNIDNGTTCALDATGDLSNTDPELGPLQNNGGPTLTRALQAGSPAIDAGNSEQEVCPTTDQRGTERPQGAACDIGAFERVDTTGGDVAPEALTIDGPTEGEVDVTYSFTASVVPTDTTTPVTYTWTVEDQDDIIVSAGISNTQEYSWNDTGNKNIFVVADNGIGEPVSNTLIIDIDPAGTVPVSITAVNLTGPATGEAGQRLTFRATVEPNNATTPVTYTWVVDEQEPITVNASNSRNNQQRYTWTLTGTKTLTVTADNGLGEPVTDTLTIDITPQQVDPVELEQVTIDGPPVGEIEAEYSFTAAVEPENATTPVTYVWEADEQETITSTADLSNSQRYTWSLTGTKTLTVTASNGVGAAVTDTFQIDIRTFQRTTTITPGQAADFRPAGDVDINFPAGSFEVTATITYTPSITVTPPEDTVVVRQFTLLGTNEQGEPITQTSTPYTITLSYTAAELEALGLVPEDLQLFAWDGEQWIEVPITAATTLASIQTVNLTQFVLIGPAQAEFRVYLPRVVRITGL
;
A
#
# COMPACT_ATOMS: atom_id res chain seq x y z
N MET A 1 -18.82 -8.28 -52.89
CA MET A 1 -19.82 -8.94 -53.77
C MET A 1 -19.36 -10.36 -54.07
N THR A 2 -20.18 -11.34 -53.65
CA THR A 2 -20.31 -12.73 -54.14
C THR A 2 -19.12 -13.71 -54.03
N GLN A 3 -19.01 -14.58 -53.01
CA GLN A 3 -19.70 -15.88 -52.76
C GLN A 3 -19.36 -17.02 -53.76
N ARG A 4 -18.74 -18.13 -53.30
CA ARG A 4 -19.36 -19.46 -53.09
C ARG A 4 -18.36 -20.65 -53.02
N PHE A 5 -18.30 -21.25 -51.83
CA PHE A 5 -18.46 -22.67 -51.48
C PHE A 5 -17.96 -23.78 -52.42
N ASN A 6 -17.12 -24.66 -51.85
CA ASN A 6 -17.12 -26.08 -52.18
C ASN A 6 -16.97 -26.93 -50.90
N VAL A 7 -18.04 -27.64 -50.54
CA VAL A 7 -18.17 -28.53 -49.38
C VAL A 7 -17.99 -29.97 -49.89
N SER A 8 -16.84 -30.60 -49.65
CA SER A 8 -16.70 -32.06 -49.87
C SER A 8 -15.46 -32.67 -49.20
N ALA A 9 -15.45 -32.81 -47.88
CA ALA A 9 -14.52 -33.72 -47.21
C ALA A 9 -15.01 -34.35 -45.88
N GLN A 10 -16.18 -33.99 -45.34
CA GLN A 10 -16.64 -34.48 -44.03
C GLN A 10 -17.67 -35.63 -44.06
N TRP A 11 -18.02 -36.19 -45.23
CA TRP A 11 -19.08 -37.21 -45.34
C TRP A 11 -18.58 -38.67 -45.50
N ARG A 12 -17.29 -38.96 -45.34
CA ARG A 12 -16.75 -40.33 -45.47
C ARG A 12 -16.23 -40.97 -44.17
N THR A 13 -16.17 -40.23 -43.07
CA THR A 13 -15.81 -40.75 -41.73
C THR A 13 -17.02 -41.21 -40.91
N TRP A 14 -18.22 -40.67 -41.19
CA TRP A 14 -19.44 -40.95 -40.44
C TRP A 14 -20.11 -42.31 -40.74
N PHE A 15 -19.75 -42.99 -41.84
CA PHE A 15 -20.38 -44.27 -42.23
C PHE A 15 -19.65 -45.52 -41.69
N TRP A 16 -18.44 -45.38 -41.13
CA TRP A 16 -17.70 -46.49 -40.48
C TRP A 16 -17.82 -46.48 -38.95
N LEU A 17 -18.10 -45.32 -38.33
CA LEU A 17 -18.33 -45.22 -36.88
C LEU A 17 -19.69 -45.78 -36.43
N LEU A 18 -20.70 -45.77 -37.31
CA LEU A 18 -22.04 -46.26 -36.99
C LEU A 18 -22.20 -47.79 -37.03
N LEU A 19 -21.20 -48.54 -37.55
CA LEU A 19 -21.22 -50.00 -37.64
C LEU A 19 -20.32 -50.70 -36.60
N VAL A 20 -19.47 -49.95 -35.88
CA VAL A 20 -18.70 -50.45 -34.72
C VAL A 20 -19.42 -50.15 -33.40
N GLY A 21 -20.20 -49.08 -33.33
CA GLY A 21 -21.00 -48.72 -32.14
C GLY A 21 -22.16 -49.69 -31.82
N ALA A 22 -22.67 -50.45 -32.79
CA ALA A 22 -23.79 -51.37 -32.57
C ALA A 22 -23.38 -52.78 -32.09
N ALA A 23 -22.08 -53.08 -32.04
CA ALA A 23 -21.56 -54.39 -31.60
C ALA A 23 -20.97 -54.38 -30.17
N MET A 24 -20.81 -53.22 -29.53
CA MET A 24 -20.39 -53.12 -28.12
C MET A 24 -21.57 -52.95 -27.14
N VAL A 25 -22.78 -52.65 -27.63
CA VAL A 25 -23.98 -52.46 -26.78
C VAL A 25 -24.72 -53.79 -26.49
N SER A 26 -24.27 -54.92 -27.06
CA SER A 26 -24.89 -56.24 -26.80
C SER A 26 -24.06 -57.18 -25.90
N SER A 27 -23.02 -56.67 -25.22
CA SER A 27 -22.19 -57.44 -24.28
C SER A 27 -22.08 -56.85 -22.86
N LEU A 28 -22.78 -55.76 -22.55
CA LEU A 28 -22.80 -55.15 -21.20
C LEU A 28 -24.14 -55.33 -20.46
N LEU A 29 -24.81 -56.46 -20.68
CA LEU A 29 -26.06 -56.82 -20.01
C LEU A 29 -25.91 -58.12 -19.21
N TRP A 30 -24.80 -58.28 -18.49
CA TRP A 30 -24.65 -59.31 -17.46
C TRP A 30 -23.84 -58.75 -16.28
N LEU A 31 -24.56 -58.56 -15.15
CA LEU A 31 -24.10 -58.30 -13.78
C LEU A 31 -23.49 -56.91 -13.49
N SER A 32 -24.32 -55.86 -13.44
CA SER A 32 -24.10 -54.81 -12.43
C SER A 32 -24.82 -55.25 -11.16
N THR A 33 -24.05 -55.70 -10.18
CA THR A 33 -24.54 -55.81 -8.79
C THR A 33 -25.02 -54.43 -8.35
N PRO A 34 -26.13 -54.32 -7.59
CA PRO A 34 -26.46 -53.06 -6.93
C PRO A 34 -25.25 -52.62 -6.08
N VAL A 35 -24.74 -51.41 -6.32
CA VAL A 35 -23.75 -50.76 -5.45
C VAL A 35 -24.45 -50.51 -4.12
N ARG A 36 -23.92 -51.06 -3.03
CA ARG A 36 -24.53 -51.00 -1.70
C ARG A 36 -23.52 -50.38 -0.74
N ALA A 37 -23.71 -49.10 -0.44
CA ALA A 37 -23.03 -48.45 0.68
C ALA A 37 -23.32 -49.23 1.98
N ALA A 38 -22.29 -49.70 2.65
CA ALA A 38 -22.33 -50.32 3.96
C ALA A 38 -22.07 -49.31 5.07
N SER A 39 -22.52 -49.66 6.27
CA SER A 39 -22.26 -48.88 7.48
C SER A 39 -21.70 -49.79 8.55
N PHE A 40 -20.56 -49.40 9.12
CA PHE A 40 -19.85 -50.15 10.16
C PHE A 40 -19.75 -49.30 11.42
N THR A 41 -20.09 -49.87 12.58
CA THR A 41 -19.98 -49.19 13.87
C THR A 41 -18.86 -49.81 14.67
N VAL A 42 -17.80 -49.04 14.92
CA VAL A 42 -16.65 -49.46 15.71
C VAL A 42 -17.04 -49.44 17.19
N ASP A 43 -16.94 -50.59 17.86
CA ASP A 43 -17.31 -50.77 19.26
C ASP A 43 -16.14 -51.15 20.17
N SER A 44 -14.95 -51.37 19.59
CA SER A 44 -13.72 -51.65 20.32
C SER A 44 -12.59 -50.70 19.95
N ALA A 45 -11.85 -50.27 20.98
CA ALA A 45 -10.61 -49.52 20.86
C ALA A 45 -9.40 -50.39 20.46
N ALA A 46 -9.57 -51.71 20.40
CA ALA A 46 -8.53 -52.61 19.95
C ALA A 46 -8.24 -52.39 18.45
N ASP A 47 -7.04 -52.78 18.03
CA ASP A 47 -6.64 -52.78 16.63
C ASP A 47 -6.39 -54.21 16.20
N PHE A 48 -7.37 -54.87 15.58
CA PHE A 48 -7.23 -56.22 15.05
C PHE A 48 -7.92 -56.31 13.69
N PRO A 49 -7.39 -57.11 12.75
CA PRO A 49 -8.01 -57.29 11.45
C PRO A 49 -9.34 -58.03 11.57
N ASP A 50 -10.15 -57.90 10.53
CA ASP A 50 -11.38 -58.64 10.39
C ASP A 50 -11.12 -60.14 10.28
N ALA A 51 -11.93 -60.96 10.96
CA ALA A 51 -11.78 -62.41 10.96
C ALA A 51 -12.18 -63.06 9.63
N SER A 52 -13.00 -62.39 8.82
CA SER A 52 -13.53 -62.84 7.53
C SER A 52 -13.85 -61.65 6.61
N PRO A 53 -12.83 -61.01 5.97
CA PRO A 53 -12.96 -59.71 5.29
C PRO A 53 -13.96 -59.58 4.11
N SER A 54 -14.77 -60.60 3.81
CA SER A 54 -15.70 -60.61 2.66
C SER A 54 -17.10 -61.10 3.03
N ASP A 55 -17.44 -61.05 4.32
CA ASP A 55 -18.74 -61.48 4.84
C ASP A 55 -19.68 -60.33 5.20
N ASP A 56 -19.32 -59.10 4.81
CA ASP A 56 -20.02 -57.84 5.08
C ASP A 56 -20.23 -57.56 6.58
N THR A 57 -19.49 -58.23 7.47
CA THR A 57 -19.65 -58.12 8.91
C THR A 57 -18.33 -57.68 9.52
N CYS A 58 -18.29 -56.47 10.09
CA CYS A 58 -17.13 -56.03 10.87
C CYS A 58 -17.04 -56.85 12.17
N ALA A 59 -16.13 -57.83 12.22
CA ALA A 59 -15.90 -58.65 13.40
C ALA A 59 -14.49 -59.26 13.41
N THR A 60 -13.75 -58.98 14.48
CA THR A 60 -12.50 -59.67 14.81
C THR A 60 -12.75 -61.10 15.32
N VAL A 61 -11.67 -61.86 15.58
CA VAL A 61 -11.77 -63.21 16.17
C VAL A 61 -12.44 -63.25 17.54
N ASP A 62 -12.48 -62.12 18.24
CA ASP A 62 -13.13 -61.94 19.53
C ASP A 62 -14.56 -61.36 19.41
N ASN A 63 -15.08 -61.25 18.18
CA ASN A 63 -16.37 -60.64 17.81
C ASN A 63 -16.51 -59.16 18.20
N GLU A 64 -15.40 -58.42 18.17
CA GLU A 64 -15.38 -56.96 18.32
C GLU A 64 -15.23 -56.30 16.94
N CYS A 65 -15.90 -55.17 16.69
CA CYS A 65 -15.68 -54.35 15.50
C CYS A 65 -14.66 -53.25 15.83
N THR A 66 -13.44 -53.42 15.33
CA THR A 66 -12.34 -52.45 15.43
C THR A 66 -12.37 -51.51 14.22
N LEU A 67 -11.69 -50.37 14.31
CA LEU A 67 -11.57 -49.44 13.17
C LEU A 67 -10.90 -50.12 11.96
N ARG A 68 -9.89 -50.96 12.19
CA ARG A 68 -9.25 -51.75 11.13
C ARG A 68 -10.21 -52.75 10.48
N ALA A 69 -10.96 -53.52 11.27
CA ALA A 69 -11.92 -54.47 10.72
C ALA A 69 -13.01 -53.76 9.91
N ALA A 70 -13.47 -52.60 10.36
CA ALA A 70 -14.44 -51.78 9.63
C ALA A 70 -13.90 -51.29 8.28
N ILE A 71 -12.66 -50.81 8.25
CA ILE A 71 -11.99 -50.37 7.01
C ILE A 71 -11.75 -51.55 6.06
N GLU A 72 -11.32 -52.71 6.56
CA GLU A 72 -11.10 -53.91 5.73
C GLU A 72 -12.39 -54.38 5.05
N GLN A 73 -13.53 -54.27 5.73
CA GLN A 73 -14.84 -54.57 5.14
C GLN A 73 -15.30 -53.48 4.15
N ALA A 74 -15.07 -52.21 4.47
CA ALA A 74 -15.41 -51.10 3.57
C ALA A 74 -14.64 -51.20 2.24
N ASN A 75 -13.34 -51.50 2.30
CA ASN A 75 -12.49 -51.68 1.11
C ASN A 75 -12.97 -52.79 0.15
N LEU A 76 -13.77 -53.73 0.63
CA LEU A 76 -14.29 -54.86 -0.16
C LEU A 76 -15.78 -54.70 -0.49
N THR A 77 -16.40 -53.60 -0.07
CA THR A 77 -17.80 -53.28 -0.29
C THR A 77 -17.91 -52.15 -1.30
N ALA A 78 -18.62 -52.38 -2.40
CA ALA A 78 -18.73 -51.37 -3.46
C ALA A 78 -19.68 -50.23 -3.07
N GLY A 79 -19.22 -48.98 -3.16
CA GLY A 79 -19.99 -47.77 -2.87
C GLY A 79 -19.40 -46.92 -1.74
N ALA A 80 -19.92 -45.70 -1.57
CA ALA A 80 -19.48 -44.80 -0.51
C ALA A 80 -19.96 -45.27 0.87
N ASP A 81 -19.07 -45.89 1.62
CA ASP A 81 -19.35 -46.52 2.91
C ASP A 81 -19.25 -45.51 4.06
N THR A 82 -19.82 -45.86 5.22
CA THR A 82 -19.72 -45.04 6.43
C THR A 82 -19.17 -45.86 7.59
N ILE A 83 -18.16 -45.34 8.26
CA ILE A 83 -17.60 -45.90 9.49
C ILE A 83 -17.87 -44.91 10.62
N THR A 84 -18.54 -45.40 11.66
CA THR A 84 -18.89 -44.58 12.82
C THR A 84 -18.21 -45.14 14.06
N ILE A 85 -17.37 -44.33 14.70
CA ILE A 85 -16.70 -44.69 15.94
C ILE A 85 -17.64 -44.44 17.12
N GLY A 86 -17.85 -45.49 17.92
CA GLY A 86 -18.73 -45.46 19.09
C GLY A 86 -18.28 -44.48 20.16
N ALA A 87 -19.23 -43.83 20.82
CA ALA A 87 -18.99 -42.74 21.77
C ALA A 87 -18.15 -43.12 23.02
N ASP A 88 -18.04 -44.41 23.35
CA ASP A 88 -17.24 -44.91 24.47
C ASP A 88 -15.74 -45.04 24.13
N ILE A 89 -15.36 -44.91 22.86
CA ILE A 89 -13.99 -45.00 22.39
C ILE A 89 -13.37 -43.60 22.40
N THR A 90 -12.24 -43.44 23.08
CA THR A 90 -11.49 -42.17 23.12
C THR A 90 -10.13 -42.25 22.41
N THR A 91 -9.55 -43.45 22.33
CA THR A 91 -8.22 -43.67 21.76
C THR A 91 -8.13 -45.05 21.13
N ILE A 92 -7.59 -45.12 19.92
CA ILE A 92 -7.28 -46.33 19.17
C ILE A 92 -5.76 -46.31 18.91
N VAL A 93 -5.06 -47.37 19.31
CA VAL A 93 -3.59 -47.48 19.14
C VAL A 93 -3.29 -48.58 18.14
N LEU A 94 -2.55 -48.27 17.08
CA LEU A 94 -2.28 -49.20 15.98
C LEU A 94 -1.18 -50.23 16.32
N ASN A 95 -1.33 -51.47 15.85
CA ASN A 95 -0.50 -52.62 16.23
C ASN A 95 0.46 -53.13 15.13
N ASP A 96 1.13 -52.21 14.43
CA ASP A 96 2.19 -52.42 13.41
C ASP A 96 1.74 -52.32 11.95
N GLN A 97 0.48 -51.99 11.63
CA GLN A 97 0.03 -51.76 10.24
C GLN A 97 -0.74 -50.45 10.11
N SER A 98 -0.60 -49.77 8.98
CA SER A 98 -1.41 -48.58 8.66
C SER A 98 -2.87 -48.95 8.35
N LEU A 99 -3.78 -47.97 8.44
CA LEU A 99 -5.16 -48.11 8.00
C LEU A 99 -5.25 -47.70 6.52
N GLN A 100 -5.19 -48.67 5.61
CA GLN A 100 -5.29 -48.41 4.17
C GLN A 100 -6.76 -48.37 3.73
N ILE A 101 -7.15 -47.34 2.99
CA ILE A 101 -8.50 -47.11 2.47
C ILE A 101 -8.42 -47.13 0.93
N THR A 102 -9.19 -48.04 0.33
CA THR A 102 -9.17 -48.30 -1.13
C THR A 102 -10.53 -48.09 -1.80
N GLU A 103 -11.53 -47.64 -1.06
CA GLU A 103 -12.89 -47.35 -1.54
C GLU A 103 -13.44 -46.13 -0.79
N ASP A 104 -14.43 -45.45 -1.38
CA ASP A 104 -15.03 -44.24 -0.84
C ASP A 104 -15.56 -44.48 0.58
N VAL A 105 -15.14 -43.65 1.55
CA VAL A 105 -15.56 -43.82 2.95
C VAL A 105 -15.69 -42.51 3.71
N THR A 106 -16.72 -42.42 4.54
CA THR A 106 -16.85 -41.36 5.55
C THR A 106 -16.58 -41.93 6.94
N ILE A 107 -15.60 -41.38 7.66
CA ILE A 107 -15.25 -41.76 9.02
C ILE A 107 -15.66 -40.64 9.98
N SER A 108 -16.52 -40.96 10.94
CA SER A 108 -17.03 -39.99 11.91
C SER A 108 -17.12 -40.58 13.31
N THR A 109 -17.23 -39.72 14.32
CA THR A 109 -17.42 -40.13 15.71
C THR A 109 -18.84 -39.79 16.16
N THR A 110 -19.43 -40.64 17.00
CA THR A 110 -20.72 -40.36 17.69
C THR A 110 -20.55 -39.68 19.04
N GLY A 111 -19.31 -39.49 19.48
CA GLY A 111 -18.92 -38.89 20.76
C GLY A 111 -18.06 -37.64 20.58
N GLY A 112 -17.09 -37.43 21.48
CA GLY A 112 -16.10 -36.36 21.35
C GLY A 112 -15.02 -36.69 20.30
N VAL A 113 -13.92 -35.94 20.35
CA VAL A 113 -12.75 -36.21 19.51
C VAL A 113 -12.15 -37.57 19.86
N VAL A 114 -11.92 -38.41 18.84
CA VAL A 114 -11.25 -39.72 19.00
C VAL A 114 -9.81 -39.64 18.53
N VAL A 115 -8.89 -40.11 19.37
CA VAL A 115 -7.47 -40.22 19.02
C VAL A 115 -7.22 -41.51 18.24
N VAL A 116 -6.59 -41.41 17.06
CA VAL A 116 -6.05 -42.54 16.30
C VAL A 116 -4.52 -42.41 16.31
N ASP A 117 -3.85 -43.30 17.02
CA ASP A 117 -2.44 -43.23 17.38
C ASP A 117 -1.62 -44.31 16.65
N GLY A 118 -0.62 -43.88 15.86
CA GLY A 118 0.28 -44.78 15.11
C GLY A 118 1.37 -45.46 15.96
N ASP A 119 1.39 -45.24 17.28
CA ASP A 119 2.32 -45.77 18.28
C ASP A 119 3.82 -45.52 17.95
N ASN A 120 4.11 -44.42 17.24
CA ASN A 120 5.42 -44.07 16.70
C ASN A 120 6.02 -45.17 15.82
N ASN A 121 5.17 -45.97 15.16
CA ASN A 121 5.61 -47.15 14.43
C ASN A 121 5.18 -47.19 12.96
N VAL A 122 3.97 -46.68 12.65
CA VAL A 122 3.40 -46.72 11.30
C VAL A 122 2.73 -45.41 10.90
N PRO A 123 2.62 -45.11 9.58
CA PRO A 123 1.65 -44.12 9.11
C PRO A 123 0.25 -44.47 9.60
N VAL A 124 -0.57 -43.48 9.98
CA VAL A 124 -1.90 -43.77 10.53
C VAL A 124 -2.86 -44.17 9.40
N PHE A 125 -3.03 -43.32 8.39
CA PHE A 125 -3.93 -43.55 7.26
C PHE A 125 -3.20 -43.52 5.92
N ILE A 126 -3.60 -44.41 5.00
CA ILE A 126 -3.16 -44.43 3.60
C ILE A 126 -4.40 -44.42 2.72
N ILE A 127 -4.57 -43.40 1.89
CA ILE A 127 -5.71 -43.22 0.99
C ILE A 127 -5.24 -43.46 -0.45
N ASP A 128 -5.80 -44.47 -1.11
CA ASP A 128 -5.46 -44.80 -2.49
C ASP A 128 -6.04 -43.76 -3.49
N ALA A 129 -5.49 -43.75 -4.70
CA ALA A 129 -5.96 -42.87 -5.78
C ALA A 129 -7.39 -43.23 -6.23
N ASP A 130 -8.10 -42.25 -6.79
CA ASP A 130 -9.48 -42.37 -7.29
C ASP A 130 -10.53 -42.69 -6.20
N VAL A 131 -10.19 -42.45 -4.91
CA VAL A 131 -11.06 -42.65 -3.75
C VAL A 131 -11.38 -41.31 -3.08
N SER A 132 -12.62 -41.14 -2.59
CA SER A 132 -13.04 -40.00 -1.77
C SER A 132 -13.21 -40.38 -0.30
N VAL A 133 -12.49 -39.67 0.56
CA VAL A 133 -12.50 -39.92 2.01
C VAL A 133 -12.83 -38.64 2.76
N ALA A 134 -13.82 -38.72 3.65
CA ALA A 134 -14.17 -37.64 4.56
C ALA A 134 -13.95 -38.10 6.01
N MET A 135 -13.29 -37.28 6.82
CA MET A 135 -13.06 -37.56 8.24
C MET A 135 -13.51 -36.40 9.12
N THR A 136 -14.19 -36.71 10.23
CA THR A 136 -14.70 -35.69 11.15
C THR A 136 -14.47 -36.05 12.61
N ASN A 137 -14.08 -35.06 13.42
CA ASN A 137 -13.87 -35.17 14.88
C ASN A 137 -12.77 -36.18 15.29
N LEU A 138 -11.64 -36.18 14.59
CA LEU A 138 -10.52 -37.09 14.87
C LEU A 138 -9.26 -36.32 15.27
N GLN A 139 -8.42 -36.97 16.09
CA GLN A 139 -7.05 -36.57 16.33
C GLN A 139 -6.12 -37.67 15.84
N ILE A 140 -5.33 -37.37 14.81
CA ILE A 140 -4.42 -38.32 14.13
C ILE A 140 -3.01 -38.03 14.62
N GLN A 141 -2.40 -38.97 15.35
CA GLN A 141 -1.16 -38.69 16.06
C GLN A 141 -0.12 -39.79 16.09
N ASN A 142 1.11 -39.40 16.41
CA ASN A 142 2.26 -40.28 16.62
C ASN A 142 2.46 -41.31 15.50
N GLY A 143 2.03 -40.99 14.27
CA GLY A 143 2.34 -41.79 13.12
C GLY A 143 3.81 -41.64 12.74
N PHE A 144 4.44 -42.72 12.31
CA PHE A 144 5.87 -42.74 11.97
C PHE A 144 6.14 -43.49 10.67
N ASN A 145 6.84 -42.84 9.74
CA ASN A 145 7.35 -43.47 8.53
C ASN A 145 8.87 -43.34 8.43
N ALA A 146 9.60 -44.41 8.74
CA ALA A 146 11.05 -44.38 8.92
C ALA A 146 11.89 -44.13 7.66
N ASN A 147 11.34 -44.39 6.46
CA ASN A 147 12.10 -44.31 5.21
C ASN A 147 11.32 -43.74 4.01
N GLU A 148 10.09 -43.28 4.22
CA GLU A 148 9.19 -42.83 3.15
C GLU A 148 8.42 -41.57 3.59
N ASP A 149 7.46 -41.14 2.76
CA ASP A 149 6.62 -39.96 2.95
C ASP A 149 5.40 -40.24 3.87
N GLY A 150 4.82 -39.19 4.46
CA GLY A 150 3.57 -39.23 5.21
C GLY A 150 3.66 -39.92 6.57
N GLY A 151 3.81 -39.14 7.65
CA GLY A 151 3.83 -39.67 9.00
C GLY A 151 2.42 -39.94 9.54
N GLY A 152 1.50 -39.01 9.38
CA GLY A 152 0.11 -39.16 9.81
C GLY A 152 -0.76 -39.76 8.70
N ILE A 153 -0.81 -39.07 7.57
CA ILE A 153 -1.68 -39.41 6.43
C ILE A 153 -0.87 -39.40 5.13
N ILE A 154 -1.05 -40.45 4.32
CA ILE A 154 -0.62 -40.51 2.92
C ILE A 154 -1.89 -40.43 2.06
N ASN A 155 -2.04 -39.39 1.25
CA ASN A 155 -3.20 -39.20 0.39
C ASN A 155 -2.84 -39.21 -1.11
N ALA A 156 -3.47 -40.08 -1.87
CA ALA A 156 -3.47 -40.06 -3.34
C ALA A 156 -4.87 -39.83 -3.94
N GLY A 157 -5.93 -39.82 -3.12
CA GLY A 157 -7.31 -39.59 -3.51
C GLY A 157 -7.81 -38.17 -3.19
N ILE A 158 -9.10 -38.02 -2.96
CA ILE A 158 -9.74 -36.79 -2.51
C ILE A 158 -9.98 -36.89 -0.99
N LEU A 159 -9.28 -36.08 -0.20
CA LEU A 159 -9.37 -36.10 1.25
C LEU A 159 -10.00 -34.81 1.79
N SER A 160 -11.07 -34.95 2.55
CA SER A 160 -11.71 -33.86 3.31
C SER A 160 -11.62 -34.13 4.80
N LEU A 161 -11.02 -33.19 5.53
CA LEU A 161 -10.88 -33.21 6.98
C LEU A 161 -11.71 -32.06 7.57
N THR A 162 -12.58 -32.37 8.54
CA THR A 162 -13.41 -31.36 9.21
C THR A 162 -13.32 -31.53 10.72
N ASN A 163 -12.93 -30.49 11.47
CA ASN A 163 -12.68 -30.60 12.91
C ASN A 163 -11.73 -31.78 13.23
N VAL A 164 -10.60 -31.82 12.53
CA VAL A 164 -9.56 -32.84 12.70
C VAL A 164 -8.25 -32.19 13.11
N THR A 165 -7.54 -32.84 14.04
CA THR A 165 -6.18 -32.43 14.43
C THR A 165 -5.16 -33.48 14.00
N VAL A 166 -4.23 -33.13 13.12
CA VAL A 166 -3.08 -33.98 12.73
C VAL A 166 -1.86 -33.53 13.53
N ILE A 167 -1.43 -34.32 14.52
CA ILE A 167 -0.46 -33.87 15.53
C ILE A 167 0.66 -34.85 15.87
N SER A 168 1.89 -34.34 16.03
CA SER A 168 3.05 -35.13 16.50
C SER A 168 3.39 -36.32 15.61
N ASN A 169 3.09 -36.25 14.31
CA ASN A 169 3.45 -37.29 13.35
C ASN A 169 4.85 -37.01 12.76
N THR A 170 5.55 -38.06 12.36
CA THR A 170 6.91 -37.98 11.85
C THR A 170 7.11 -38.78 10.56
N ALA A 171 7.62 -38.14 9.51
CA ALA A 171 8.07 -38.81 8.29
C ALA A 171 9.58 -38.64 8.12
N SER A 172 10.22 -39.61 7.49
CA SER A 172 11.63 -39.50 7.13
C SER A 172 11.81 -38.59 5.93
N LEU A 173 10.98 -38.74 4.89
CA LEU A 173 11.02 -37.94 3.66
C LEU A 173 10.05 -36.76 3.74
N ASN A 174 8.93 -36.74 3.02
CA ASN A 174 8.06 -35.56 2.96
C ASN A 174 6.76 -35.72 3.74
N GLY A 175 6.14 -34.59 4.14
CA GLY A 175 4.81 -34.60 4.75
C GLY A 175 4.81 -35.24 6.13
N GLY A 176 5.47 -34.60 7.12
CA GLY A 176 5.54 -35.13 8.47
C GLY A 176 4.16 -35.43 9.06
N GLY A 177 3.20 -34.54 8.83
CA GLY A 177 1.77 -34.75 9.12
C GLY A 177 1.06 -35.42 7.95
N ILE A 178 1.01 -34.73 6.80
CA ILE A 178 0.25 -35.14 5.62
C ILE A 178 1.16 -35.09 4.39
N PHE A 179 1.23 -36.20 3.65
CA PHE A 179 1.77 -36.25 2.30
C PHE A 179 0.63 -36.39 1.30
N ASN A 180 0.48 -35.44 0.39
CA ASN A 180 -0.63 -35.34 -0.55
C ASN A 180 -0.16 -35.36 -2.01
N THR A 181 -0.76 -36.25 -2.80
CA THR A 181 -0.62 -36.30 -4.27
C THR A 181 -1.96 -36.18 -5.00
N GLY A 182 -3.08 -36.17 -4.26
CA GLY A 182 -4.44 -35.95 -4.75
C GLY A 182 -4.98 -34.59 -4.32
N GLU A 183 -6.27 -34.51 -3.97
CA GLU A 183 -6.89 -33.26 -3.48
C GLU A 183 -7.01 -33.28 -1.95
N LEU A 184 -6.76 -32.12 -1.33
CA LEU A 184 -6.79 -31.97 0.12
C LEU A 184 -7.62 -30.76 0.54
N THR A 185 -8.62 -30.99 1.37
CA THR A 185 -9.43 -29.94 2.02
C THR A 185 -9.34 -30.07 3.54
N LEU A 186 -8.95 -28.99 4.21
CA LEU A 186 -9.00 -28.84 5.66
C LEU A 186 -10.00 -27.74 6.01
N LEU A 187 -11.03 -28.09 6.78
CA LEU A 187 -12.02 -27.15 7.29
C LEU A 187 -12.01 -27.23 8.82
N ASP A 188 -11.84 -26.09 9.51
CA ASP A 188 -11.81 -26.04 10.98
C ASP A 188 -10.84 -27.11 11.54
N SER A 189 -9.66 -27.25 10.91
CA SER A 189 -8.76 -28.38 11.16
C SER A 189 -7.33 -27.91 11.32
N ASP A 190 -6.60 -28.60 12.20
CA ASP A 190 -5.27 -28.19 12.67
C ASP A 190 -4.19 -29.21 12.30
N VAL A 191 -3.02 -28.71 11.89
CA VAL A 191 -1.82 -29.52 11.62
C VAL A 191 -0.68 -29.02 12.52
N LEU A 192 -0.36 -29.78 13.56
CA LEU A 192 0.44 -29.30 14.69
C LEU A 192 1.63 -30.21 15.02
N ASN A 193 2.80 -29.64 15.36
CA ASN A 193 3.93 -30.41 15.91
C ASN A 193 4.41 -31.60 15.06
N ASN A 194 4.16 -31.59 13.75
CA ASN A 194 4.60 -32.68 12.88
C ASN A 194 6.03 -32.42 12.39
N THR A 195 6.76 -33.49 12.06
CA THR A 195 8.16 -33.40 11.67
C THR A 195 8.48 -34.22 10.43
N SER A 196 9.13 -33.60 9.46
CA SER A 196 9.93 -34.30 8.45
C SER A 196 11.40 -34.24 8.87
N THR A 197 12.07 -35.39 8.97
CA THR A 197 13.47 -35.45 9.48
C THR A 197 14.55 -35.37 8.40
N VAL A 198 14.20 -35.42 7.12
CA VAL A 198 15.15 -35.31 6.00
C VAL A 198 14.57 -34.54 4.82
N GLY A 199 13.26 -34.67 4.55
CA GLY A 199 12.60 -34.00 3.43
C GLY A 199 11.85 -32.73 3.80
N ALA A 200 10.80 -32.44 3.03
CA ALA A 200 10.07 -31.18 3.05
C ALA A 200 8.63 -31.33 3.59
N GLY A 201 7.97 -30.21 3.88
CA GLY A 201 6.58 -30.19 4.34
C GLY A 201 6.45 -30.81 5.72
N GLY A 202 6.98 -30.14 6.76
CA GLY A 202 6.96 -30.65 8.12
C GLY A 202 5.54 -30.97 8.60
N GLY A 203 4.61 -30.08 8.31
CA GLY A 203 3.17 -30.30 8.46
C GLY A 203 2.60 -31.00 7.24
N ILE A 204 2.60 -30.30 6.10
CA ILE A 204 1.97 -30.75 4.86
C ILE A 204 2.98 -30.68 3.72
N TYR A 205 3.11 -31.74 2.95
CA TYR A 205 3.70 -31.71 1.60
C TYR A 205 2.61 -32.05 0.59
N SER A 206 2.48 -31.27 -0.48
CA SER A 206 1.52 -31.53 -1.55
C SER A 206 2.12 -31.35 -2.94
N SER A 207 1.96 -32.36 -3.79
CA SER A 207 2.16 -32.30 -5.25
C SER A 207 0.85 -32.58 -6.01
N GLY A 208 -0.28 -32.48 -5.32
CA GLY A 208 -1.62 -32.62 -5.88
C GLY A 208 -2.11 -31.42 -6.69
N THR A 209 -3.34 -31.49 -7.18
CA THR A 209 -3.96 -30.41 -8.00
C THR A 209 -4.49 -29.24 -7.18
N LEU A 210 -5.03 -29.50 -5.99
CA LEU A 210 -5.69 -28.51 -5.15
C LEU A 210 -5.48 -28.78 -3.66
N VAL A 211 -5.12 -27.72 -2.93
CA VAL A 211 -5.11 -27.68 -1.46
C VAL A 211 -5.94 -26.49 -0.99
N THR A 212 -6.98 -26.77 -0.22
CA THR A 212 -7.85 -25.74 0.39
C THR A 212 -7.80 -25.85 1.91
N ILE A 213 -7.55 -24.73 2.58
CA ILE A 213 -7.50 -24.64 4.04
C ILE A 213 -8.35 -23.44 4.48
N ALA A 214 -9.36 -23.70 5.30
CA ALA A 214 -10.24 -22.70 5.86
C ALA A 214 -10.38 -22.89 7.37
N ASP A 215 -10.31 -21.79 8.12
CA ASP A 215 -10.47 -21.76 9.58
C ASP A 215 -9.49 -22.69 10.33
N GLY A 216 -8.28 -22.89 9.79
CA GLY A 216 -7.32 -23.88 10.29
C GLY A 216 -6.01 -23.30 10.84
N THR A 217 -5.33 -24.06 11.69
CA THR A 217 -3.98 -23.72 12.19
C THR A 217 -2.92 -24.71 11.72
N ILE A 218 -1.85 -24.21 11.07
CA ILE A 218 -0.62 -24.96 10.78
C ILE A 218 0.48 -24.44 11.70
N ALA A 219 0.85 -25.17 12.75
CA ALA A 219 1.82 -24.63 13.70
C ALA A 219 2.78 -25.63 14.34
N ASN A 220 3.96 -25.12 14.72
CA ASN A 220 5.01 -25.90 15.40
C ASN A 220 5.52 -27.09 14.57
N ASN A 221 5.28 -27.09 13.26
CA ASN A 221 5.76 -28.15 12.39
C ASN A 221 7.19 -27.85 11.95
N ALA A 222 7.91 -28.90 11.57
CA ALA A 222 9.29 -28.71 11.13
C ALA A 222 9.75 -29.67 10.05
N ALA A 223 10.63 -29.17 9.20
CA ALA A 223 11.27 -29.92 8.13
C ALA A 223 12.79 -29.72 8.18
N ASP A 224 13.53 -30.67 7.61
CA ASP A 224 14.98 -30.52 7.43
C ASP A 224 15.32 -30.00 6.01
N ASP A 225 14.38 -30.03 5.04
CA ASP A 225 14.56 -29.44 3.69
C ASP A 225 13.78 -28.12 3.50
N ASP A 226 12.56 -28.14 2.96
CA ASP A 226 11.76 -26.95 2.62
C ASP A 226 10.38 -27.01 3.29
N GLY A 227 9.72 -25.87 3.54
CA GLY A 227 8.32 -25.82 3.97
C GLY A 227 8.11 -26.40 5.37
N GLY A 228 8.56 -25.70 6.40
CA GLY A 228 8.41 -26.17 7.79
C GLY A 228 6.94 -26.45 8.13
N GLY A 229 6.03 -25.56 7.71
CA GLY A 229 4.58 -25.76 7.82
C GLY A 229 4.01 -26.51 6.63
N LEU A 230 4.07 -25.89 5.45
CA LEU A 230 3.49 -26.39 4.20
C LEU A 230 4.47 -26.24 3.03
N LEU A 231 4.57 -27.27 2.21
CA LEU A 231 5.15 -27.17 0.86
C LEU A 231 4.10 -27.56 -0.18
N LEU A 232 3.86 -26.67 -1.15
CA LEU A 232 3.12 -26.94 -2.37
C LEU A 232 4.10 -27.00 -3.55
N GLU A 233 4.34 -28.21 -4.06
CA GLU A 233 5.27 -28.43 -5.18
C GLU A 233 4.62 -28.01 -6.51
N THR A 234 3.37 -28.41 -6.71
CA THR A 234 2.54 -28.13 -7.89
C THR A 234 1.08 -27.91 -7.48
N GLY A 235 0.27 -27.34 -8.38
CA GLY A 235 -1.16 -27.13 -8.15
C GLY A 235 -1.50 -25.76 -7.57
N MET A 236 -2.72 -25.66 -7.04
CA MET A 236 -3.28 -24.43 -6.46
C MET A 236 -3.39 -24.53 -4.94
N LEU A 237 -3.01 -23.45 -4.26
CA LEU A 237 -3.21 -23.27 -2.82
C LEU A 237 -4.22 -22.16 -2.54
N THR A 238 -5.24 -22.46 -1.72
CA THR A 238 -6.15 -21.47 -1.16
C THR A 238 -6.13 -21.56 0.37
N LEU A 239 -5.72 -20.49 1.04
CA LEU A 239 -5.78 -20.32 2.49
C LEU A 239 -6.70 -19.15 2.83
N VAL A 240 -7.72 -19.40 3.65
CA VAL A 240 -8.69 -18.39 4.09
C VAL A 240 -8.88 -18.48 5.60
N ASP A 241 -8.93 -17.34 6.27
CA ASP A 241 -9.25 -17.23 7.71
C ASP A 241 -8.38 -18.15 8.59
N SER A 242 -7.12 -18.33 8.19
CA SER A 242 -6.24 -19.37 8.72
C SER A 242 -4.92 -18.81 9.25
N SER A 243 -4.19 -19.62 10.02
CA SER A 243 -2.95 -19.19 10.64
C SER A 243 -1.81 -20.21 10.46
N VAL A 244 -0.63 -19.73 10.07
CA VAL A 244 0.57 -20.53 9.87
C VAL A 244 1.70 -19.98 10.73
N ASN A 245 1.95 -20.63 11.88
CA ASN A 245 2.82 -20.06 12.90
C ASN A 245 3.88 -20.99 13.48
N ASN A 246 5.02 -20.42 13.85
CA ASN A 246 6.08 -21.11 14.59
C ASN A 246 6.54 -22.40 13.89
N ASN A 247 6.50 -22.42 12.57
CA ASN A 247 7.02 -23.53 11.79
C ASN A 247 8.51 -23.29 11.47
N GLU A 248 9.29 -24.36 11.41
CA GLU A 248 10.75 -24.28 11.39
C GLU A 248 11.37 -25.17 10.32
N VAL A 249 12.39 -24.67 9.63
CA VAL A 249 13.33 -25.49 8.86
C VAL A 249 14.66 -25.59 9.61
N ARG A 250 15.13 -26.81 9.94
CA ARG A 250 16.21 -27.05 10.94
C ARG A 250 17.64 -27.20 10.39
N ALA A 251 17.88 -26.83 9.13
CA ALA A 251 19.11 -27.07 8.38
C ALA A 251 19.47 -28.55 8.17
N GLY A 252 18.87 -29.16 7.14
CA GLY A 252 19.24 -30.47 6.64
C GLY A 252 20.52 -30.46 5.80
N THR A 253 21.16 -31.62 5.71
CA THR A 253 22.38 -31.82 4.91
C THR A 253 22.03 -31.94 3.42
N GLY A 254 21.89 -30.81 2.71
CA GLY A 254 22.09 -30.80 1.25
C GLY A 254 21.12 -30.06 0.32
N ASN A 255 20.06 -29.41 0.77
CA ASN A 255 19.11 -28.67 -0.09
C ASN A 255 18.61 -27.33 0.52
N GLN A 256 17.67 -26.66 -0.18
CA GLN A 256 17.52 -25.20 -0.27
C GLN A 256 16.93 -24.49 0.95
N GLY A 257 16.42 -25.17 1.98
CA GLY A 257 16.13 -24.53 3.27
C GLY A 257 15.14 -23.36 3.22
N ARG A 258 14.07 -23.41 2.42
CA ARG A 258 13.15 -22.30 2.12
C ARG A 258 11.82 -22.44 2.84
N GLY A 259 11.11 -21.33 3.03
CA GLY A 259 9.72 -21.31 3.52
C GLY A 259 9.56 -21.88 4.91
N GLY A 260 9.93 -21.12 5.95
CA GLY A 260 9.71 -21.57 7.33
C GLY A 260 8.24 -21.91 7.57
N GLY A 261 7.34 -21.03 7.11
CA GLY A 261 5.90 -21.25 7.09
C GLY A 261 5.46 -22.03 5.86
N ILE A 262 5.48 -21.35 4.70
CA ILE A 262 4.93 -21.87 3.44
C ILE A 262 5.99 -21.80 2.33
N VAL A 263 6.08 -22.87 1.54
CA VAL A 263 6.73 -22.87 0.21
C VAL A 263 5.67 -23.13 -0.85
N VAL A 264 5.66 -22.31 -1.90
CA VAL A 264 4.92 -22.55 -3.13
C VAL A 264 5.89 -22.52 -4.29
N THR A 265 6.04 -23.67 -4.97
CA THR A 265 6.67 -23.75 -6.29
C THR A 265 5.65 -24.05 -7.39
N GLY A 266 4.39 -24.27 -7.01
CA GLY A 266 3.25 -24.46 -7.91
C GLY A 266 2.78 -23.17 -8.59
N ASP A 267 1.71 -23.29 -9.39
CA ASP A 267 1.27 -22.26 -10.32
C ASP A 267 0.63 -21.06 -9.60
N THR A 268 -0.24 -21.29 -8.62
CA THR A 268 -1.04 -20.22 -7.99
C THR A 268 -1.19 -20.42 -6.48
N ALA A 269 -1.11 -19.32 -5.72
CA ALA A 269 -1.42 -19.29 -4.30
C ALA A 269 -2.23 -18.04 -3.94
N THR A 270 -3.36 -18.26 -3.26
CA THR A 270 -4.22 -17.20 -2.73
C THR A 270 -4.29 -17.30 -1.22
N LEU A 271 -3.89 -16.24 -0.53
CA LEU A 271 -3.96 -16.10 0.92
C LEU A 271 -4.86 -14.90 1.25
N GLN A 272 -5.96 -15.15 1.97
CA GLN A 272 -6.90 -14.10 2.37
C GLN A 272 -7.19 -14.18 3.87
N ASN A 273 -7.04 -13.05 4.58
CA ASN A 273 -7.18 -13.00 6.04
C ASN A 273 -6.32 -14.06 6.75
N VAL A 274 -5.07 -14.19 6.32
CA VAL A 274 -4.12 -15.17 6.83
C VAL A 274 -3.10 -14.49 7.74
N THR A 275 -2.73 -15.15 8.83
CA THR A 275 -1.57 -14.75 9.64
C THR A 275 -0.41 -15.73 9.43
N LEU A 276 0.71 -15.24 8.90
CA LEU A 276 1.98 -15.94 8.81
C LEU A 276 2.93 -15.39 9.87
N ALA A 277 3.09 -16.07 11.00
CA ALA A 277 3.86 -15.52 12.12
C ALA A 277 4.94 -16.43 12.70
N THR A 278 6.03 -15.81 13.15
CA THR A 278 7.10 -16.47 13.91
C THR A 278 7.70 -17.71 13.25
N ASN A 279 7.61 -17.82 11.92
CA ASN A 279 8.17 -18.94 11.19
C ASN A 279 9.66 -18.69 10.94
N THR A 280 10.46 -19.76 11.02
CA THR A 280 11.91 -19.67 10.99
C THR A 280 12.49 -20.57 9.92
N THR A 281 13.44 -20.05 9.16
CA THR A 281 14.18 -20.85 8.18
C THR A 281 15.66 -20.50 8.15
N THR A 282 16.43 -21.31 7.43
CA THR A 282 17.87 -21.12 7.24
C THR A 282 18.24 -20.66 5.83
N GLN A 283 17.28 -20.44 4.93
CA GLN A 283 17.53 -19.76 3.66
C GLN A 283 16.48 -18.69 3.35
N ARG A 284 15.53 -18.93 2.45
CA ARG A 284 14.65 -17.87 1.90
C ARG A 284 13.21 -17.98 2.37
N GLY A 285 12.50 -16.87 2.49
CA GLY A 285 11.06 -16.88 2.77
C GLY A 285 10.76 -17.38 4.18
N GLY A 286 11.12 -16.65 5.24
CA GLY A 286 10.83 -17.10 6.60
C GLY A 286 9.34 -17.39 6.81
N GLY A 287 8.47 -16.47 6.41
CA GLY A 287 7.02 -16.65 6.38
C GLY A 287 6.56 -17.43 5.14
N LEU A 288 6.85 -16.86 3.96
CA LEU A 288 6.42 -17.38 2.67
C LEU A 288 7.54 -17.31 1.64
N PHE A 289 7.74 -18.41 0.91
CA PHE A 289 8.53 -18.46 -0.31
C PHE A 289 7.60 -18.79 -1.49
N ALA A 290 7.55 -17.91 -2.50
CA ALA A 290 6.85 -18.12 -3.78
C ALA A 290 7.87 -18.15 -4.92
N GLY A 291 7.93 -19.27 -5.65
CA GLY A 291 8.91 -19.52 -6.70
C GLY A 291 8.76 -18.63 -7.94
N ASP A 292 9.71 -18.74 -8.86
CA ASP A 292 9.83 -17.88 -10.05
C ASP A 292 8.66 -17.95 -11.03
N THR A 293 7.90 -19.05 -11.01
CA THR A 293 6.72 -19.26 -11.86
C THR A 293 5.40 -19.09 -11.12
N THR A 294 5.45 -18.77 -9.83
CA THR A 294 4.26 -18.70 -8.98
C THR A 294 3.54 -17.37 -9.17
N SER A 295 2.22 -17.44 -9.34
CA SER A 295 1.33 -16.29 -9.18
C SER A 295 0.83 -16.25 -7.74
N LEU A 296 1.19 -15.20 -7.01
CA LEU A 296 0.86 -15.03 -5.60
C LEU A 296 -0.13 -13.87 -5.41
N LEU A 297 -1.25 -14.14 -4.73
CA LEU A 297 -2.16 -13.12 -4.21
C LEU A 297 -2.20 -13.20 -2.68
N VAL A 298 -1.82 -12.12 -2.02
CA VAL A 298 -1.96 -11.97 -0.56
C VAL A 298 -2.83 -10.76 -0.27
N ARG A 299 -3.95 -11.00 0.42
CA ARG A 299 -4.95 -9.97 0.69
C ARG A 299 -5.35 -9.95 2.17
N ASP A 300 -5.48 -8.74 2.73
CA ASP A 300 -6.02 -8.51 4.08
C ASP A 300 -5.32 -9.36 5.16
N SER A 301 -4.02 -9.60 4.99
CA SER A 301 -3.24 -10.61 5.73
C SER A 301 -2.08 -9.99 6.51
N ALA A 302 -1.53 -10.75 7.47
CA ALA A 302 -0.43 -10.33 8.32
C ALA A 302 0.78 -11.27 8.20
N VAL A 303 1.96 -10.73 7.91
CA VAL A 303 3.24 -11.45 7.86
C VAL A 303 4.17 -10.87 8.91
N VAL A 304 4.30 -11.57 10.04
CA VAL A 304 4.83 -10.98 11.28
C VAL A 304 5.91 -11.82 11.94
N SER A 305 7.04 -11.20 12.30
CA SER A 305 8.06 -11.85 13.14
C SER A 305 8.67 -13.12 12.56
N ASN A 306 8.66 -13.27 11.24
CA ASN A 306 9.33 -14.37 10.58
C ASN A 306 10.83 -14.09 10.48
N THR A 307 11.64 -15.13 10.57
CA THR A 307 13.09 -15.02 10.70
C THR A 307 13.83 -15.93 9.73
N VAL A 308 14.85 -15.38 9.07
CA VAL A 308 15.87 -16.12 8.35
C VAL A 308 17.15 -16.03 9.17
N THR A 309 17.78 -17.18 9.46
CA THR A 309 18.93 -17.24 10.39
C THR A 309 20.29 -17.37 9.71
N ASN A 310 20.32 -17.62 8.39
CA ASN A 310 21.55 -17.72 7.64
C ASN A 310 22.01 -16.33 7.16
N PRO A 311 23.27 -15.94 7.42
CA PRO A 311 23.83 -14.65 7.04
C PRO A 311 23.78 -14.29 5.55
N LEU A 312 23.53 -15.25 4.65
CA LEU A 312 23.53 -15.00 3.20
C LEU A 312 22.14 -15.12 2.58
N ALA A 313 21.09 -15.14 3.38
CA ALA A 313 19.77 -15.51 2.91
C ALA A 313 18.71 -14.42 3.11
N GLU A 314 17.67 -14.49 2.28
CA GLU A 314 16.87 -13.33 1.86
C GLU A 314 15.37 -13.49 2.20
N GLY A 315 14.62 -12.40 2.26
CA GLY A 315 13.15 -12.42 2.25
C GLY A 315 12.55 -13.05 3.50
N ALA A 316 12.76 -12.46 4.69
CA ALA A 316 12.31 -13.13 5.91
C ALA A 316 10.78 -13.15 6.09
N GLY A 317 10.08 -12.09 5.68
CA GLY A 317 8.62 -12.13 5.58
C GLY A 317 8.17 -12.91 4.35
N ILE A 318 8.32 -12.28 3.19
CA ILE A 318 7.91 -12.80 1.88
C ILE A 318 9.11 -12.79 0.94
N TRP A 319 9.37 -13.91 0.28
CA TRP A 319 10.23 -14.00 -0.89
C TRP A 319 9.38 -14.37 -2.10
N ALA A 320 9.41 -13.58 -3.17
CA ALA A 320 8.61 -13.79 -4.37
C ALA A 320 9.44 -13.69 -5.65
N GLY A 321 9.46 -14.76 -6.44
CA GLY A 321 10.18 -14.80 -7.73
C GLY A 321 9.30 -14.60 -8.97
N GLY A 322 7.98 -14.79 -8.85
CA GLY A 322 7.01 -14.69 -9.95
C GLY A 322 6.14 -13.44 -9.90
N THR A 323 4.93 -13.50 -10.45
CA THR A 323 3.97 -12.38 -10.39
C THR A 323 3.28 -12.36 -9.03
N SER A 324 3.34 -11.24 -8.31
CA SER A 324 2.78 -11.13 -6.96
C SER A 324 1.96 -9.87 -6.76
N THR A 325 0.83 -9.98 -6.06
CA THR A 325 0.01 -8.86 -5.63
C THR A 325 -0.21 -8.92 -4.12
N LEU A 326 0.11 -7.81 -3.44
CA LEU A 326 -0.13 -7.60 -2.02
C LEU A 326 -1.13 -6.46 -1.87
N GLU A 327 -2.27 -6.73 -1.23
CA GLU A 327 -3.36 -5.76 -1.01
C GLU A 327 -3.77 -5.76 0.46
N GLY A 328 -3.68 -4.62 1.15
CA GLY A 328 -4.11 -4.54 2.56
C GLY A 328 -3.24 -5.36 3.53
N VAL A 329 -1.98 -5.62 3.17
CA VAL A 329 -1.11 -6.54 3.93
C VAL A 329 -0.33 -5.79 5.01
N GLN A 330 -0.11 -6.44 6.15
CA GLN A 330 0.78 -5.95 7.21
C GLN A 330 2.05 -6.80 7.27
N VAL A 331 3.19 -6.27 6.83
CA VAL A 331 4.50 -6.94 6.87
C VAL A 331 5.35 -6.32 7.96
N ARG A 332 5.43 -7.00 9.12
CA ARG A 332 5.94 -6.39 10.35
C ARG A 332 6.99 -7.22 11.06
N ASN A 333 8.04 -6.55 11.57
CA ASN A 333 9.00 -7.14 12.51
C ASN A 333 9.67 -8.44 11.98
N ASN A 334 9.81 -8.58 10.66
CA ASN A 334 10.48 -9.72 10.06
C ASN A 334 11.99 -9.45 9.97
N ARG A 335 12.80 -10.50 10.13
CA ARG A 335 14.26 -10.38 10.23
C ARG A 335 14.97 -11.30 9.25
N ALA A 336 15.63 -10.71 8.27
CA ALA A 336 16.64 -11.36 7.46
C ALA A 336 18.03 -10.98 8.00
N GLU A 337 19.04 -11.77 7.67
CA GLU A 337 20.45 -11.42 7.95
C GLU A 337 21.16 -10.90 6.69
N PHE A 338 20.50 -10.87 5.52
CA PHE A 338 21.08 -10.29 4.29
C PHE A 338 20.11 -9.28 3.65
N GLN A 339 19.20 -9.72 2.78
CA GLN A 339 18.34 -8.81 2.00
C GLN A 339 16.85 -9.02 2.26
N GLY A 340 16.06 -7.94 2.21
CA GLY A 340 14.60 -8.03 2.19
C GLY A 340 14.02 -8.57 3.50
N GLY A 341 14.21 -7.86 4.60
CA GLY A 341 13.71 -8.28 5.92
C GLY A 341 12.19 -8.52 5.88
N GLY A 342 11.45 -7.54 5.37
CA GLY A 342 10.01 -7.67 5.12
C GLY A 342 9.72 -8.43 3.84
N ILE A 343 10.07 -7.85 2.70
CA ILE A 343 9.72 -8.34 1.36
C ILE A 343 10.97 -8.41 0.49
N PHE A 344 11.09 -9.49 -0.27
CA PHE A 344 12.08 -9.65 -1.33
C PHE A 344 11.37 -9.97 -2.65
N ASN A 345 11.58 -9.13 -3.66
CA ASN A 345 11.12 -9.33 -5.03
C ASN A 345 12.30 -9.79 -5.90
N GLY A 346 12.21 -11.00 -6.46
CA GLY A 346 13.28 -11.62 -7.24
C GLY A 346 13.50 -10.98 -8.61
N GLY A 347 14.64 -11.30 -9.24
CA GLY A 347 15.15 -10.58 -10.40
C GLY A 347 14.23 -10.47 -11.63
N THR A 348 13.34 -11.43 -11.90
CA THR A 348 12.35 -11.35 -13.00
C THR A 348 10.91 -11.19 -12.51
N ALA A 349 10.74 -10.96 -11.21
CA ALA A 349 9.45 -10.91 -10.57
C ALA A 349 8.75 -9.58 -10.87
N VAL A 350 7.43 -9.64 -10.99
CA VAL A 350 6.57 -8.45 -11.11
C VAL A 350 5.73 -8.39 -9.86
N MET A 351 5.91 -7.35 -9.06
CA MET A 351 5.19 -7.17 -7.80
C MET A 351 4.41 -5.87 -7.77
N THR A 352 3.15 -5.98 -7.38
CA THR A 352 2.29 -4.83 -7.07
C THR A 352 1.95 -4.84 -5.59
N ILE A 353 2.21 -3.72 -4.91
CA ILE A 353 1.93 -3.52 -3.49
C ILE A 353 0.94 -2.36 -3.37
N THR A 354 -0.21 -2.63 -2.76
CA THR A 354 -1.27 -1.64 -2.52
C THR A 354 -1.74 -1.66 -1.08
N GLN A 355 -2.02 -0.49 -0.50
CA GLN A 355 -2.63 -0.38 0.84
C GLN A 355 -1.89 -1.18 1.92
N THR A 356 -0.58 -1.32 1.77
CA THR A 356 0.24 -2.23 2.56
C THR A 356 1.11 -1.44 3.54
N LEU A 357 1.25 -1.98 4.74
CA LEU A 357 2.12 -1.44 5.78
C LEU A 357 3.34 -2.35 5.95
N VAL A 358 4.53 -1.80 5.65
CA VAL A 358 5.83 -2.49 5.82
C VAL A 358 6.60 -1.78 6.93
N GLU A 359 6.71 -2.40 8.11
CA GLU A 359 7.38 -1.75 9.23
C GLU A 359 8.15 -2.62 10.22
N LEU A 360 9.10 -2.02 10.91
CA LEU A 360 9.93 -2.66 11.94
C LEU A 360 10.74 -3.86 11.43
N ASN A 361 10.87 -4.02 10.11
CA ASN A 361 11.63 -5.12 9.55
C ASN A 361 13.14 -4.81 9.58
N THR A 362 13.95 -5.85 9.67
CA THR A 362 15.40 -5.73 9.78
C THR A 362 16.12 -6.65 8.79
N ALA A 363 17.15 -6.14 8.13
CA ALA A 363 18.08 -6.89 7.28
C ALA A 363 19.44 -6.19 7.24
N ASP A 364 20.39 -6.69 6.45
CA ASP A 364 21.60 -5.94 6.13
C ASP A 364 21.27 -4.90 5.05
N GLU A 365 20.54 -5.28 4.00
CA GLU A 365 20.11 -4.40 2.90
C GLU A 365 18.59 -4.49 2.65
N GLY A 366 17.95 -3.40 2.26
CA GLY A 366 16.52 -3.43 1.87
C GLY A 366 15.62 -3.94 3.00
N ALA A 367 15.83 -3.45 4.22
CA ALA A 367 15.25 -4.08 5.41
C ALA A 367 13.73 -4.15 5.38
N GLY A 368 13.06 -3.09 4.90
CA GLY A 368 11.64 -3.17 4.56
C GLY A 368 11.42 -4.00 3.31
N ILE A 369 11.94 -3.52 2.18
CA ILE A 369 11.73 -4.10 0.85
C ILE A 369 13.05 -4.15 0.08
N PHE A 370 13.30 -5.27 -0.56
CA PHE A 370 14.39 -5.42 -1.53
C PHE A 370 13.82 -5.80 -2.90
N ASN A 371 14.15 -5.01 -3.92
CA ASN A 371 13.82 -5.29 -5.33
C ASN A 371 15.11 -5.70 -6.06
N ASP A 372 15.19 -6.96 -6.46
CA ASP A 372 16.42 -7.59 -6.97
C ASP A 372 16.70 -7.29 -8.46
N ARG A 373 17.96 -7.49 -8.87
CA ARG A 373 18.51 -7.23 -10.21
C ARG A 373 18.03 -8.22 -11.26
N ASP A 374 18.11 -7.85 -12.55
CA ASP A 374 17.67 -8.60 -13.76
C ASP A 374 16.24 -8.28 -14.28
N GLU A 375 15.83 -7.00 -14.23
CA GLU A 375 14.52 -6.46 -14.67
C GLU A 375 13.36 -6.61 -13.68
N GLY A 376 13.63 -6.76 -12.38
CA GLY A 376 12.61 -6.86 -11.33
C GLY A 376 11.72 -5.61 -11.34
N GLN A 377 10.41 -5.81 -11.52
CA GLN A 377 9.45 -4.71 -11.62
C GLN A 377 8.62 -4.62 -10.35
N MET A 378 8.64 -3.47 -9.71
CA MET A 378 7.87 -3.20 -8.51
C MET A 378 7.08 -1.91 -8.63
N THR A 379 5.78 -2.00 -8.35
CA THR A 379 4.89 -0.86 -8.21
C THR A 379 4.34 -0.82 -6.79
N ILE A 380 4.50 0.32 -6.12
CA ILE A 380 4.00 0.57 -4.77
C ILE A 380 3.02 1.73 -4.83
N LEU A 381 1.78 1.51 -4.39
CA LEU A 381 0.71 2.49 -4.37
C LEU A 381 0.02 2.53 -3.00
N ASP A 382 -0.34 3.71 -2.52
CA ASP A 382 -1.12 3.88 -1.27
C ASP A 382 -0.55 3.11 -0.07
N SER A 383 0.77 3.05 0.06
CA SER A 383 1.42 2.18 1.03
C SER A 383 2.34 2.97 1.96
N ILE A 384 2.63 2.39 3.13
CA ILE A 384 3.47 3.00 4.16
C ILE A 384 4.65 2.07 4.44
N ILE A 385 5.87 2.56 4.22
CA ILE A 385 7.11 1.87 4.50
C ILE A 385 7.82 2.63 5.61
N THR A 386 7.78 2.11 6.84
CA THR A 386 8.22 2.90 8.01
C THR A 386 8.97 2.12 9.08
N ASN A 387 9.89 2.80 9.78
CA ASN A 387 10.62 2.22 10.93
C ASN A 387 11.37 0.91 10.61
N ASN A 388 11.77 0.69 9.36
CA ASN A 388 12.61 -0.46 8.99
C ASN A 388 14.09 -0.09 9.20
N THR A 389 14.93 -1.09 9.51
CA THR A 389 16.33 -0.84 9.87
C THR A 389 17.29 -1.82 9.17
N ALA A 390 18.13 -1.27 8.31
CA ALA A 390 19.29 -1.94 7.72
C ALA A 390 20.47 -1.84 8.71
N ASN A 391 20.81 -2.96 9.35
CA ASN A 391 21.44 -2.98 10.68
C ASN A 391 22.95 -3.26 10.72
N THR A 392 23.57 -3.67 9.61
CA THR A 392 24.89 -4.31 9.71
C THR A 392 25.79 -4.02 8.52
N VAL A 393 27.06 -3.78 8.86
CA VAL A 393 28.18 -4.07 7.96
C VAL A 393 28.33 -5.59 8.01
N ASP A 394 28.08 -6.30 6.91
CA ASP A 394 28.12 -7.76 6.92
C ASP A 394 29.53 -8.29 7.27
N THR A 395 29.68 -9.59 7.47
CA THR A 395 31.00 -10.21 7.75
C THR A 395 32.03 -10.06 6.61
N ASN A 396 31.61 -9.56 5.45
CA ASN A 396 32.44 -9.25 4.28
C ASN A 396 32.72 -7.74 4.11
N GLY A 397 32.15 -6.87 4.95
CA GLY A 397 32.36 -5.43 4.90
C GLY A 397 31.35 -4.63 4.04
N THR A 398 30.23 -5.20 3.59
CA THR A 398 29.22 -4.47 2.79
C THR A 398 28.34 -3.59 3.67
N SER A 399 28.03 -2.37 3.21
CA SER A 399 27.26 -1.34 3.93
C SER A 399 25.78 -1.69 4.01
N GLY A 400 25.15 -1.40 5.15
CA GLY A 400 23.74 -1.73 5.34
C GLY A 400 22.81 -0.69 4.71
N ASP A 401 22.56 -0.82 3.41
CA ASP A 401 21.87 0.17 2.57
C ASP A 401 20.34 -0.02 2.50
N GLY A 402 19.59 1.03 2.18
CA GLY A 402 18.16 0.90 1.84
C GLY A 402 17.31 0.48 3.03
N GLY A 403 17.35 1.24 4.13
CA GLY A 403 16.61 0.91 5.36
C GLY A 403 15.12 0.65 5.10
N GLY A 404 14.47 1.52 4.33
CA GLY A 404 13.11 1.31 3.85
C GLY A 404 13.08 0.39 2.63
N ILE A 405 13.67 0.86 1.52
CA ILE A 405 13.63 0.18 0.22
C ILE A 405 15.02 0.16 -0.41
N TYR A 406 15.41 -0.98 -0.96
CA TYR A 406 16.58 -1.13 -1.83
C TYR A 406 16.12 -1.55 -3.23
N ASN A 407 16.44 -0.73 -4.24
CA ASN A 407 16.20 -1.02 -5.65
C ASN A 407 17.51 -1.35 -6.36
N SER A 408 17.70 -2.59 -6.78
CA SER A 408 18.96 -3.10 -7.34
C SER A 408 19.22 -2.63 -8.78
N ASN A 409 20.43 -2.93 -9.28
CA ASN A 409 20.83 -2.63 -10.65
C ASN A 409 19.84 -3.21 -11.69
N ASP A 410 19.51 -2.41 -12.71
CA ASP A 410 18.54 -2.72 -13.78
C ASP A 410 17.08 -2.99 -13.32
N ALA A 411 16.79 -2.90 -12.00
CA ALA A 411 15.44 -3.08 -11.48
C ALA A 411 14.61 -1.79 -11.63
N VAL A 412 13.29 -1.92 -11.78
CA VAL A 412 12.38 -0.79 -11.96
C VAL A 412 11.46 -0.68 -10.75
N LEU A 413 11.53 0.46 -10.07
CA LEU A 413 10.68 0.79 -8.94
C LEU A 413 9.87 2.06 -9.23
N THR A 414 8.54 1.94 -9.12
CA THR A 414 7.62 3.07 -9.13
C THR A 414 6.89 3.15 -7.80
N VAL A 415 6.93 4.31 -7.14
CA VAL A 415 6.24 4.57 -5.88
C VAL A 415 5.31 5.77 -6.06
N THR A 416 4.03 5.58 -5.78
CA THR A 416 2.98 6.59 -5.97
C THR A 416 2.08 6.70 -4.74
N ASP A 417 1.65 7.92 -4.40
CA ASP A 417 0.70 8.21 -3.32
C ASP A 417 1.01 7.52 -1.98
N SER A 418 2.30 7.37 -1.67
CA SER A 418 2.82 6.52 -0.60
C SER A 418 3.75 7.29 0.34
N GLU A 419 4.12 6.66 1.45
CA GLU A 419 4.99 7.22 2.47
C GLU A 419 6.19 6.30 2.73
N VAL A 420 7.39 6.88 2.75
CA VAL A 420 8.64 6.22 3.18
C VAL A 420 9.23 7.02 4.34
N SER A 421 9.03 6.56 5.57
CA SER A 421 9.31 7.39 6.74
C SER A 421 10.03 6.68 7.90
N PHE A 422 10.90 7.40 8.60
CA PHE A 422 11.56 6.92 9.83
C PHE A 422 12.37 5.63 9.68
N ASN A 423 12.82 5.32 8.46
CA ASN A 423 13.68 4.18 8.21
C ASN A 423 15.15 4.54 8.50
N GLN A 424 15.94 3.52 8.81
CA GLN A 424 17.34 3.69 9.23
C GLN A 424 18.26 2.77 8.45
N ALA A 425 19.43 3.27 8.05
CA ALA A 425 20.46 2.50 7.34
C ALA A 425 21.84 2.73 7.94
N ALA A 426 22.62 1.67 8.04
CA ALA A 426 24.03 1.72 8.40
C ALA A 426 24.92 2.29 7.26
N GLY A 427 24.48 2.11 6.02
CA GLY A 427 25.07 2.68 4.80
C GLY A 427 24.23 3.79 4.22
N ASP A 428 23.98 3.73 2.91
CA ASP A 428 23.34 4.78 2.14
C ASP A 428 21.83 4.57 1.99
N GLY A 429 21.10 5.64 1.67
CA GLY A 429 19.70 5.53 1.25
C GLY A 429 18.79 5.05 2.38
N ALA A 430 18.82 5.68 3.56
CA ALA A 430 18.07 5.18 4.71
C ALA A 430 16.57 5.04 4.45
N GLY A 431 15.97 5.97 3.70
CA GLY A 431 14.64 5.79 3.14
C GLY A 431 14.67 4.85 1.93
N LEU A 432 15.31 5.30 0.85
CA LEU A 432 15.42 4.56 -0.41
C LEU A 432 16.85 4.56 -0.94
N TYR A 433 17.34 3.38 -1.30
CA TYR A 433 18.57 3.19 -2.08
C TYR A 433 18.21 2.79 -3.51
N ASN A 434 18.80 3.45 -4.50
CA ASN A 434 18.53 3.17 -5.92
C ASN A 434 19.80 2.91 -6.74
N TRP A 435 19.85 1.73 -7.33
CA TRP A 435 20.79 1.32 -8.37
C TRP A 435 20.11 0.96 -9.70
N GLY A 436 18.79 1.04 -9.79
CA GLY A 436 18.01 0.80 -11.00
C GLY A 436 17.31 2.06 -11.52
N THR A 437 16.09 1.91 -12.04
CA THR A 437 15.20 3.04 -12.37
C THR A 437 14.25 3.30 -11.20
N LEU A 438 14.21 4.54 -10.71
CA LEU A 438 13.31 4.97 -9.64
C LEU A 438 12.41 6.13 -10.11
N THR A 439 11.11 5.95 -9.94
CA THR A 439 10.11 7.03 -10.08
C THR A 439 9.35 7.21 -8.77
N LEU A 440 9.37 8.42 -8.23
CA LEU A 440 8.57 8.85 -7.09
C LEU A 440 7.56 9.92 -7.56
N ASP A 441 6.27 9.69 -7.34
CA ASP A 441 5.21 10.66 -7.63
C ASP A 441 4.24 10.79 -6.46
N THR A 442 4.07 12.00 -5.93
CA THR A 442 3.18 12.25 -4.78
C THR A 442 3.58 11.41 -3.56
N VAL A 443 4.89 11.32 -3.31
CA VAL A 443 5.47 10.54 -2.21
C VAL A 443 5.93 11.46 -1.08
N LEU A 444 5.69 11.04 0.16
CA LEU A 444 6.30 11.64 1.35
C LEU A 444 7.51 10.82 1.78
N VAL A 445 8.71 11.41 1.72
CA VAL A 445 9.95 10.82 2.25
C VAL A 445 10.36 11.60 3.50
N GLU A 446 10.15 11.05 4.69
CA GLU A 446 10.29 11.80 5.95
C GLU A 446 11.14 11.11 7.01
N GLY A 447 12.02 11.87 7.67
CA GLY A 447 12.59 11.44 8.96
C GLY A 447 13.48 10.20 8.88
N ASN A 448 13.90 9.81 7.69
CA ASN A 448 14.81 8.69 7.47
C ASN A 448 16.24 9.13 7.80
N ALA A 449 17.04 8.22 8.38
CA ALA A 449 18.34 8.59 8.92
C ALA A 449 19.41 7.51 8.71
N THR A 450 20.57 7.92 8.20
CA THR A 450 21.76 7.05 8.26
C THR A 450 22.35 7.05 9.67
N ILE A 451 22.75 5.88 10.17
CA ILE A 451 23.14 5.66 11.56
C ILE A 451 24.60 5.22 11.70
N ALA A 452 25.27 5.63 12.78
CA ALA A 452 26.63 5.18 13.06
C ALA A 452 26.65 3.71 13.48
N VAL A 453 27.46 2.91 12.80
CA VAL A 453 27.76 1.54 13.21
C VAL A 453 28.96 1.53 14.18
N PRO A 454 28.84 0.94 15.38
CA PRO A 454 29.98 0.68 16.26
C PRO A 454 30.89 -0.40 15.64
N ILE A 455 32.00 0.00 15.02
CA ILE A 455 32.95 -0.94 14.40
C ILE A 455 33.60 -1.83 15.49
N PRO A 456 33.47 -3.17 15.46
CA PRO A 456 34.10 -4.05 16.43
C PRO A 456 35.62 -4.18 16.15
N ASN A 457 36.42 -3.28 16.73
CA ASN A 457 37.87 -3.34 17.01
C ASN A 457 38.89 -4.15 16.14
N THR A 458 38.60 -4.56 14.90
CA THR A 458 39.55 -5.31 14.07
C THR A 458 40.16 -4.44 12.99
N ASP A 459 41.49 -4.27 13.07
CA ASP A 459 42.49 -3.76 12.11
C ASP A 459 42.07 -2.65 11.09
N PRO A 460 42.67 -1.44 11.14
CA PRO A 460 42.19 -0.25 10.40
C PRO A 460 42.62 -0.18 8.92
N VAL A 461 42.77 -1.30 8.20
CA VAL A 461 43.44 -1.31 6.87
C VAL A 461 42.56 -1.73 5.70
N THR A 462 41.32 -2.19 5.92
CA THR A 462 40.35 -2.38 4.84
C THR A 462 38.96 -2.06 5.37
N LEU A 463 38.62 -0.77 5.45
CA LEU A 463 37.26 -0.34 5.74
C LEU A 463 36.68 0.19 4.45
N VAL A 464 35.51 -0.34 4.10
CA VAL A 464 34.71 0.01 2.94
C VAL A 464 34.26 1.47 3.05
N ASP A 465 34.11 2.07 1.89
CA ASP A 465 33.77 3.47 1.65
C ASP A 465 32.29 3.68 1.99
N ASP A 466 31.95 3.64 3.28
CA ASP A 466 30.57 3.80 3.73
C ASP A 466 30.30 5.30 3.97
N ASP A 467 30.18 6.06 2.88
CA ASP A 467 29.99 7.52 2.92
C ASP A 467 28.67 7.92 3.64
N GLN A 468 27.71 6.99 3.80
CA GLN A 468 26.48 7.16 4.59
C GLN A 468 25.62 8.34 4.11
N GLU A 469 25.39 8.33 2.80
CA GLU A 469 24.79 9.37 1.98
C GLU A 469 23.29 9.13 1.78
N GLY A 470 22.54 10.17 1.42
CA GLY A 470 21.14 10.02 1.02
C GLY A 470 20.23 9.62 2.18
N GLY A 471 20.06 10.50 3.17
CA GLY A 471 19.20 10.22 4.32
C GLY A 471 17.77 9.84 3.88
N GLY A 472 17.21 10.60 2.93
CA GLY A 472 15.95 10.26 2.27
C GLY A 472 16.14 9.29 1.11
N VAL A 473 16.80 9.76 0.05
CA VAL A 473 17.01 9.02 -1.20
C VAL A 473 18.48 9.03 -1.57
N PHE A 474 19.03 7.87 -1.85
CA PHE A 474 20.33 7.70 -2.47
C PHE A 474 20.18 7.08 -3.86
N SER A 475 20.92 7.57 -4.85
CA SER A 475 20.95 6.99 -6.19
C SER A 475 22.36 6.99 -6.78
N ILE A 476 22.81 5.83 -7.25
CA ILE A 476 24.17 5.60 -7.83
C ILE A 476 24.16 5.66 -9.37
N GLU A 477 25.32 5.77 -10.02
CA GLU A 477 25.51 5.98 -11.47
C GLU A 477 24.66 5.13 -12.43
N ASN A 478 24.49 5.61 -13.67
CA ASN A 478 23.72 4.97 -14.76
C ASN A 478 22.23 4.70 -14.47
N THR A 479 21.72 5.17 -13.33
CA THR A 479 20.31 5.12 -12.95
C THR A 479 19.50 6.31 -13.45
N THR A 480 18.23 6.05 -13.76
CA THR A 480 17.23 7.10 -13.95
C THR A 480 16.54 7.36 -12.62
N LEU A 481 16.59 8.61 -12.15
CA LEU A 481 15.86 9.07 -10.98
C LEU A 481 14.89 10.17 -11.38
N THR A 482 13.60 9.92 -11.22
CA THR A 482 12.54 10.92 -11.40
C THR A 482 11.79 11.11 -10.08
N ILE A 483 11.73 12.34 -9.60
CA ILE A 483 10.95 12.70 -8.41
C ILE A 483 10.01 13.83 -8.80
N GLN A 484 8.72 13.65 -8.59
CA GLN A 484 7.72 14.66 -8.92
C GLN A 484 6.62 14.79 -7.87
N ASN A 485 6.08 15.99 -7.72
CA ASN A 485 4.94 16.30 -6.84
C ASN A 485 5.13 15.80 -5.39
N SER A 486 6.38 15.65 -4.95
CA SER A 486 6.71 14.92 -3.73
C SER A 486 7.21 15.86 -2.64
N THR A 487 7.30 15.36 -1.41
CA THR A 487 7.90 16.09 -0.28
C THR A 487 8.97 15.24 0.37
N ILE A 488 10.19 15.77 0.46
CA ILE A 488 11.33 15.11 1.11
C ILE A 488 11.76 15.97 2.29
N ARG A 489 11.54 15.50 3.52
CA ARG A 489 11.75 16.34 4.69
C ARG A 489 12.32 15.68 5.93
N ASN A 490 13.08 16.45 6.69
CA ASN A 490 13.63 16.05 7.99
C ASN A 490 14.49 14.77 7.94
N ASN A 491 15.03 14.43 6.77
CA ASN A 491 15.91 13.28 6.63
C ASN A 491 17.34 13.68 7.02
N THR A 492 18.11 12.73 7.53
CA THR A 492 19.47 12.96 8.02
C THR A 492 20.46 11.99 7.36
N ALA A 493 21.46 12.54 6.67
CA ALA A 493 22.63 11.80 6.22
C ALA A 493 23.83 12.16 7.11
N ARG A 494 24.69 11.18 7.37
CA ARG A 494 25.99 11.43 8.00
C ARG A 494 27.01 11.92 6.98
N GLY A 495 26.96 11.42 5.75
CA GLY A 495 27.66 11.99 4.60
C GLY A 495 26.80 13.01 3.86
N ASN A 496 26.82 12.90 2.53
CA ASN A 496 26.18 13.83 1.61
C ASN A 496 24.67 13.65 1.47
N GLY A 497 23.98 14.71 1.03
CA GLY A 497 22.60 14.61 0.56
C GLY A 497 21.60 14.18 1.65
N GLY A 498 21.36 15.05 2.64
CA GLY A 498 20.42 14.74 3.72
C GLY A 498 19.04 14.33 3.19
N GLY A 499 18.53 15.04 2.18
CA GLY A 499 17.33 14.69 1.45
C GLY A 499 17.61 13.72 0.30
N VAL A 500 18.36 14.18 -0.70
CA VAL A 500 18.70 13.41 -1.92
C VAL A 500 20.21 13.43 -2.15
N ALA A 501 20.80 12.26 -2.37
CA ALA A 501 22.19 12.08 -2.75
C ALA A 501 22.30 11.39 -4.11
N ARG A 502 23.07 11.99 -5.02
CA ARG A 502 23.39 11.43 -6.33
C ARG A 502 24.91 11.28 -6.45
N ASN A 503 25.41 10.06 -6.35
CA ASN A 503 26.85 9.78 -6.39
C ASN A 503 27.33 9.48 -7.84
N GLN A 504 28.50 10.01 -8.22
CA GLN A 504 29.22 9.76 -9.48
C GLN A 504 30.67 9.30 -9.24
N VAL A 505 31.06 8.18 -9.86
CA VAL A 505 32.35 7.49 -9.83
C VAL A 505 32.87 7.11 -11.26
N ALA A 506 32.38 7.66 -12.38
CA ALA A 506 33.06 7.63 -13.71
C ALA A 506 32.34 8.40 -14.84
N ALA A 507 33.14 8.96 -15.76
CA ALA A 507 32.74 9.88 -16.85
C ALA A 507 32.07 9.27 -18.11
N GLU A 508 31.31 8.18 -18.03
CA GLU A 508 30.66 7.59 -19.23
C GLU A 508 29.16 7.29 -19.05
N LEU A 509 28.34 8.05 -19.81
CA LEU A 509 26.89 7.93 -20.09
C LEU A 509 25.95 8.52 -19.01
N ASN A 510 25.34 9.68 -19.29
CA ASN A 510 24.51 10.45 -18.35
C ASN A 510 23.00 10.22 -18.56
N PRO A 511 22.33 9.28 -17.86
CA PRO A 511 20.89 9.38 -17.61
C PRO A 511 20.60 10.52 -16.62
N SER A 512 19.58 11.31 -16.91
CA SER A 512 19.26 12.54 -16.17
C SER A 512 18.53 12.27 -14.86
N THR A 513 18.98 12.87 -13.75
CA THR A 513 18.14 13.06 -12.56
C THR A 513 17.19 14.22 -12.82
N THR A 514 15.88 14.02 -12.66
CA THR A 514 14.88 15.09 -12.82
C THR A 514 14.01 15.19 -11.58
N ILE A 515 13.99 16.38 -10.97
CA ILE A 515 13.14 16.68 -9.81
C ILE A 515 12.20 17.82 -10.17
N ILE A 516 10.90 17.59 -10.03
CA ILE A 516 9.84 18.51 -10.50
C ILE A 516 8.84 18.76 -9.37
N ASN A 517 8.37 20.01 -9.19
CA ASN A 517 7.27 20.34 -8.28
C ASN A 517 7.42 19.72 -6.87
N THR A 518 8.64 19.67 -6.36
CA THR A 518 8.99 18.93 -5.14
C THR A 518 9.50 19.90 -4.08
N VAL A 519 9.08 19.68 -2.84
CA VAL A 519 9.57 20.42 -1.66
C VAL A 519 10.59 19.57 -0.93
N ILE A 520 11.80 20.11 -0.75
CA ILE A 520 12.88 19.47 -0.01
C ILE A 520 13.24 20.37 1.17
N GLU A 521 12.88 19.94 2.38
CA GLU A 521 12.93 20.81 3.55
C GLU A 521 13.48 20.18 4.84
N GLY A 522 14.21 20.97 5.63
CA GLY A 522 14.65 20.55 6.97
C GLY A 522 15.59 19.34 6.97
N ASN A 523 16.13 18.97 5.81
CA ASN A 523 17.04 17.83 5.71
C ASN A 523 18.46 18.25 6.14
N THR A 524 19.20 17.30 6.68
CA THR A 524 20.52 17.56 7.28
C THR A 524 21.55 16.59 6.73
N ALA A 525 22.66 17.13 6.22
CA ALA A 525 23.90 16.39 6.03
C ALA A 525 24.86 16.78 7.17
N LEU A 526 25.35 15.82 7.95
CA LEU A 526 26.22 16.13 9.10
C LEU A 526 27.68 16.34 8.69
N GLY A 527 28.10 15.72 7.59
CA GLY A 527 29.50 15.62 7.17
C GLY A 527 30.31 14.62 8.00
N THR A 528 31.38 14.11 7.40
CA THR A 528 32.19 13.03 7.96
C THR A 528 33.00 13.53 9.14
N ILE A 529 32.73 13.00 10.35
CA ILE A 529 33.58 13.23 11.52
C ILE A 529 34.89 12.44 11.36
N ILE A 530 35.87 13.05 10.70
CA ILE A 530 37.33 12.82 10.77
C ILE A 530 37.78 11.35 10.87
N ARG A 531 38.29 10.79 9.76
CA ARG A 531 39.34 9.75 9.81
C ARG A 531 40.71 10.42 9.55
N PRO A 532 41.75 10.20 10.38
CA PRO A 532 42.96 11.02 10.34
C PRO A 532 43.91 10.80 9.14
N ASN A 533 43.55 10.09 8.05
CA ASN A 533 44.56 9.72 7.03
C ASN A 533 44.12 9.21 5.64
N VAL A 534 42.84 9.28 5.27
CA VAL A 534 42.26 8.81 3.99
C VAL A 534 40.89 9.50 3.93
N ASP A 535 40.52 10.43 3.05
CA ASP A 535 40.78 10.66 1.64
C ASP A 535 40.86 12.18 1.32
N LEU A 536 41.21 12.55 0.09
CA LEU A 536 41.38 13.95 -0.35
C LEU A 536 40.11 14.58 -0.93
N ASP A 537 38.99 13.87 -1.00
CA ASP A 537 37.71 14.36 -1.54
C ASP A 537 36.92 15.02 -0.39
N ARG A 538 37.07 16.33 -0.30
CA ARG A 538 36.72 17.18 0.86
C ARG A 538 35.35 17.85 0.75
N GLU A 539 34.39 17.21 0.08
CA GLU A 539 33.14 17.85 -0.35
C GLU A 539 31.89 17.30 0.36
N ASP A 540 31.91 17.27 1.69
CA ASP A 540 30.76 16.87 2.51
C ASP A 540 29.66 17.97 2.53
N GLY A 541 28.53 17.77 1.87
CA GLY A 541 27.49 18.78 1.76
C GLY A 541 26.15 18.41 1.10
N GLY A 542 25.35 19.43 0.81
CA GLY A 542 24.07 19.29 0.12
C GLY A 542 22.94 18.84 1.04
N GLY A 543 22.69 19.55 2.14
CA GLY A 543 21.72 19.13 3.17
C GLY A 543 20.36 18.76 2.58
N GLY A 544 19.91 19.52 1.58
CA GLY A 544 18.78 19.16 0.73
C GLY A 544 19.18 18.16 -0.35
N ILE A 545 20.01 18.60 -1.31
CA ILE A 545 20.46 17.79 -2.44
C ILE A 545 21.98 17.83 -2.56
N TRP A 546 22.60 16.66 -2.72
CA TRP A 546 23.90 16.53 -3.34
C TRP A 546 23.77 16.00 -4.78
N ALA A 547 24.16 16.85 -5.74
CA ALA A 547 24.13 16.59 -7.17
C ALA A 547 25.54 16.26 -7.67
N GLY A 548 25.93 14.99 -7.49
CA GLY A 548 27.14 14.45 -8.08
C GLY A 548 26.98 14.01 -9.54
N GLY A 549 25.79 13.98 -10.12
CA GLY A 549 25.57 13.70 -11.55
C GLY A 549 24.64 14.71 -12.21
N SER A 550 24.44 14.61 -13.52
CA SER A 550 23.59 15.58 -14.25
C SER A 550 22.17 15.64 -13.68
N THR A 551 21.78 16.83 -13.24
CA THR A 551 20.56 17.05 -12.44
C THR A 551 19.78 18.26 -12.95
N ALA A 552 18.49 18.06 -13.18
CA ALA A 552 17.54 19.11 -13.54
C ALA A 552 16.53 19.31 -12.41
N LEU A 553 16.47 20.54 -11.88
CA LEU A 553 15.49 20.97 -10.87
C LEU A 553 14.51 21.94 -11.50
N ILE A 554 13.21 21.61 -11.49
CA ILE A 554 12.15 22.40 -12.12
C ILE A 554 11.04 22.67 -11.10
N SER A 555 10.77 23.94 -10.79
CA SER A 555 9.73 24.31 -9.81
C SER A 555 9.94 23.63 -8.44
N VAL A 556 11.21 23.51 -8.02
CA VAL A 556 11.61 22.88 -6.76
C VAL A 556 11.80 23.95 -5.68
N THR A 557 11.41 23.62 -4.44
CA THR A 557 11.72 24.45 -3.27
C THR A 557 12.69 23.72 -2.36
N LEU A 558 13.90 24.28 -2.18
CA LEU A 558 14.89 23.85 -1.20
C LEU A 558 14.83 24.80 -0.01
N ARG A 559 14.35 24.34 1.16
CA ARG A 559 14.23 25.23 2.32
C ARG A 559 14.72 24.67 3.65
N ASN A 560 15.34 25.52 4.47
CA ASN A 560 15.76 25.18 5.83
C ASN A 560 16.62 23.91 5.93
N ASN A 561 17.33 23.54 4.86
CA ASN A 561 18.24 22.41 4.87
C ASN A 561 19.62 22.85 5.41
N THR A 562 20.35 21.92 6.01
CA THR A 562 21.58 22.22 6.74
C THR A 562 22.71 21.25 6.37
N ALA A 563 23.90 21.79 6.09
CA ALA A 563 25.10 20.98 5.75
C ALA A 563 26.40 21.75 6.01
N PRO A 564 27.58 21.09 5.98
CA PRO A 564 28.86 21.82 6.01
C PRO A 564 29.11 22.62 4.73
N LEU A 565 28.73 22.09 3.57
CA LEU A 565 28.79 22.74 2.27
C LEU A 565 27.42 22.74 1.62
N GLY A 566 26.99 23.83 0.99
CA GLY A 566 25.79 23.81 0.16
C GLY A 566 24.55 23.42 0.97
N GLY A 567 24.15 24.24 1.96
CA GLY A 567 23.07 23.89 2.89
C GLY A 567 21.82 23.38 2.18
N GLY A 568 21.43 24.04 1.08
CA GLY A 568 20.38 23.59 0.18
C GLY A 568 20.86 22.61 -0.89
N LEU A 569 21.87 23.01 -1.67
CA LEU A 569 22.36 22.27 -2.84
C LEU A 569 23.91 22.26 -2.90
N LEU A 570 24.48 21.09 -3.13
CA LEU A 570 25.89 20.89 -3.47
C LEU A 570 25.99 20.30 -4.89
N VAL A 571 26.81 20.89 -5.78
CA VAL A 571 27.03 20.43 -7.16
C VAL A 571 28.51 20.11 -7.39
N THR A 572 28.85 18.89 -7.82
CA THR A 572 30.26 18.42 -7.82
C THR A 572 30.86 17.95 -9.15
N PHE A 573 30.16 17.23 -10.05
CA PHE A 573 30.82 16.58 -11.21
C PHE A 573 30.17 16.72 -12.61
N ASP A 574 28.91 17.14 -12.71
CA ASP A 574 28.18 17.18 -14.00
C ASP A 574 27.33 18.46 -14.15
N ASP A 575 26.82 18.69 -15.36
CA ASP A 575 25.92 19.81 -15.67
C ASP A 575 24.63 19.76 -14.85
N THR A 576 24.32 20.87 -14.18
CA THR A 576 23.12 21.03 -13.36
C THR A 576 22.30 22.24 -13.81
N THR A 577 20.98 22.09 -13.92
CA THR A 577 20.06 23.17 -14.28
C THR A 577 19.00 23.40 -13.20
N LEU A 578 18.77 24.67 -12.88
CA LEU A 578 17.72 25.12 -11.98
C LEU A 578 16.77 26.04 -12.75
N GLU A 579 15.51 25.66 -12.86
CA GLU A 579 14.46 26.45 -13.51
C GLU A 579 13.28 26.64 -12.55
N ASP A 580 12.91 27.91 -12.31
CA ASP A 580 11.81 28.25 -11.40
C ASP A 580 12.00 27.72 -9.95
N VAL A 581 13.27 27.66 -9.50
CA VAL A 581 13.64 27.08 -8.20
C VAL A 581 13.70 28.16 -7.11
N THR A 582 13.23 27.82 -5.91
CA THR A 582 13.40 28.64 -4.70
C THR A 582 14.37 27.97 -3.73
N VAL A 583 15.49 28.62 -3.42
CA VAL A 583 16.47 28.18 -2.41
C VAL A 583 16.41 29.17 -1.24
N ILE A 584 15.78 28.77 -0.13
CA ILE A 584 15.44 29.69 0.96
C ILE A 584 15.78 29.19 2.37
N GLY A 585 16.43 30.02 3.19
CA GLY A 585 16.63 29.70 4.62
C GLY A 585 17.60 28.54 4.89
N ASN A 586 18.36 28.09 3.89
CA ASN A 586 19.30 27.00 4.06
C ASN A 586 20.60 27.49 4.74
N THR A 587 21.26 26.59 5.48
CA THR A 587 22.40 26.95 6.33
C THR A 587 23.62 26.08 6.02
N ALA A 588 24.76 26.74 5.80
CA ALA A 588 26.08 26.11 5.80
C ALA A 588 26.80 26.38 7.13
N PHE A 589 27.14 25.32 7.87
CA PHE A 589 27.80 25.43 9.18
C PHE A 589 29.26 24.98 9.14
N VAL A 590 30.09 25.48 10.05
CA VAL A 590 31.49 25.09 10.17
C VAL A 590 31.61 23.81 11.01
N THR A 591 32.30 22.81 10.48
CA THR A 591 32.64 21.59 11.22
C THR A 591 33.91 21.79 12.04
N GLU A 592 34.03 21.05 13.13
CA GLU A 592 35.21 21.08 14.01
C GLU A 592 36.15 19.90 13.71
N THR A 593 37.44 20.17 13.49
CA THR A 593 38.46 19.13 13.31
C THR A 593 39.37 18.96 14.53
N GLN A 594 39.71 17.72 14.91
CA GLN A 594 40.76 17.42 15.87
C GLN A 594 42.11 17.31 15.16
N GLU A 595 42.96 18.33 15.31
CA GLU A 595 44.38 18.23 14.97
C GLU A 595 45.21 18.07 16.24
N GLN A 596 45.80 16.88 16.42
CA GLN A 596 46.99 16.63 17.24
C GLN A 596 46.98 17.24 18.67
N ASP A 597 45.81 17.27 19.34
CA ASP A 597 45.48 17.77 20.69
C ASP A 597 44.70 19.12 20.76
N ALA A 598 44.21 19.69 19.64
CA ALA A 598 43.32 20.87 19.63
C ALA A 598 42.11 20.70 18.68
N ILE A 599 40.96 21.23 19.10
CA ILE A 599 39.77 21.41 18.24
C ILE A 599 39.97 22.71 17.44
N VAL A 600 40.04 22.60 16.11
CA VAL A 600 40.23 23.74 15.20
C VAL A 600 39.07 23.75 14.19
N PRO A 601 38.47 24.91 13.90
CA PRO A 601 37.46 25.02 12.83
C PRO A 601 38.02 24.56 11.49
N ASP A 602 37.27 23.76 10.73
CA ASP A 602 37.68 23.34 9.38
C ASP A 602 37.50 24.52 8.39
N PRO A 603 38.59 25.07 7.83
CA PRO A 603 38.52 26.18 6.88
C PRO A 603 37.87 25.81 5.55
N LEU A 604 37.54 24.53 5.31
CA LEU A 604 36.87 24.04 4.11
C LEU A 604 35.39 23.72 4.34
N SER A 605 34.82 24.14 5.47
CA SER A 605 33.40 23.99 5.81
C SER A 605 32.74 25.35 6.04
N GLY A 606 31.41 25.38 6.14
CA GLY A 606 30.63 26.60 6.25
C GLY A 606 30.68 27.43 4.97
N LEU A 607 30.53 26.79 3.81
CA LEU A 607 30.59 27.47 2.50
C LEU A 607 29.29 27.22 1.72
N GLY A 608 28.75 28.27 1.08
CA GLY A 608 27.57 28.11 0.22
C GLY A 608 26.30 27.82 1.02
N GLY A 609 25.78 28.78 1.79
CA GLY A 609 24.60 28.57 2.64
C GLY A 609 23.40 28.03 1.84
N GLY A 610 23.13 28.62 0.69
CA GLY A 610 22.15 28.12 -0.28
C GLY A 610 22.74 27.05 -1.18
N ILE A 611 23.73 27.45 -1.99
CA ILE A 611 24.33 26.63 -3.06
C ILE A 611 25.86 26.63 -2.94
N TYR A 612 26.45 25.45 -3.04
CA TYR A 612 27.89 25.27 -3.26
C TYR A 612 28.14 24.62 -4.61
N PHE A 613 28.94 25.26 -5.46
CA PHE A 613 29.35 24.74 -6.75
C PHE A 613 30.87 24.47 -6.75
N ALA A 614 31.24 23.18 -6.80
CA ALA A 614 32.62 22.71 -6.72
C ALA A 614 33.44 22.99 -7.99
N SER A 615 34.75 22.72 -7.95
CA SER A 615 35.77 23.20 -8.91
C SER A 615 36.04 22.32 -10.16
N SER A 616 35.20 21.33 -10.45
CA SER A 616 35.38 20.45 -11.62
C SER A 616 34.58 20.98 -12.83
N VAL A 617 34.99 20.57 -14.05
CA VAL A 617 34.70 21.13 -15.41
C VAL A 617 33.22 21.23 -15.86
N ASN A 618 32.31 21.62 -14.98
CA ASN A 618 30.87 21.48 -15.10
C ASN A 618 30.22 22.83 -15.37
N SER A 619 28.94 22.83 -15.76
CA SER A 619 28.13 24.06 -15.79
C SER A 619 26.98 24.02 -14.80
N LEU A 620 26.72 25.17 -14.17
CA LEU A 620 25.53 25.40 -13.36
C LEU A 620 24.74 26.55 -14.00
N ASP A 621 23.56 26.24 -14.54
CA ASP A 621 22.65 27.22 -15.15
C ASP A 621 21.42 27.43 -14.27
N ILE A 622 21.24 28.65 -13.78
CA ILE A 622 20.15 29.05 -12.89
C ILE A 622 19.27 30.06 -13.61
N GLN A 623 18.02 29.69 -13.83
CA GLN A 623 17.04 30.49 -14.57
C GLN A 623 15.77 30.73 -13.75
N ARG A 624 15.26 31.96 -13.80
CA ARG A 624 13.96 32.36 -13.19
C ARG A 624 13.79 31.93 -11.72
N SER A 625 14.90 31.91 -10.99
CA SER A 625 14.98 31.33 -9.65
C SER A 625 15.26 32.41 -8.59
N ALA A 626 15.00 32.05 -7.33
CA ALA A 626 15.23 32.93 -6.19
C ALA A 626 16.10 32.25 -5.11
N ILE A 627 17.14 32.94 -4.66
CA ILE A 627 18.08 32.48 -3.62
C ILE A 627 18.01 33.47 -2.45
N ILE A 628 17.32 33.08 -1.38
CA ILE A 628 16.79 34.00 -0.39
C ILE A 628 17.19 33.58 1.04
N ASN A 629 17.65 34.52 1.87
CA ASN A 629 17.81 34.31 3.32
C ASN A 629 18.63 33.06 3.69
N ASN A 630 19.56 32.63 2.85
CA ASN A 630 20.47 31.53 3.17
C ASN A 630 21.65 32.07 3.97
N SER A 631 22.16 31.26 4.89
CA SER A 631 23.20 31.66 5.84
C SER A 631 24.43 30.78 5.72
N SER A 632 25.61 31.39 5.76
CA SER A 632 26.90 30.70 5.76
C SER A 632 27.75 31.12 6.95
N GLU A 633 28.21 30.17 7.74
CA GLU A 633 29.17 30.43 8.83
C GLU A 633 30.58 30.78 8.34
N GLY A 634 30.84 30.73 7.02
CA GLY A 634 32.08 31.17 6.37
C GLY A 634 31.82 32.19 5.26
N VAL A 635 31.90 31.76 4.00
CA VAL A 635 31.70 32.61 2.81
C VAL A 635 30.57 32.09 1.91
N GLY A 636 30.04 32.94 1.04
CA GLY A 636 29.02 32.52 0.06
C GLY A 636 27.67 32.20 0.72
N GLY A 637 27.01 33.18 1.35
CA GLY A 637 25.71 32.97 2.00
C GLY A 637 24.66 32.38 1.07
N GLY A 638 24.48 33.00 -0.09
CA GLY A 638 23.61 32.54 -1.17
C GLY A 638 24.29 31.48 -2.02
N ILE A 639 25.33 31.88 -2.75
CA ILE A 639 26.10 30.98 -3.63
C ILE A 639 27.59 31.07 -3.32
N TYR A 640 28.23 29.92 -3.18
CA TYR A 640 29.68 29.77 -3.29
C TYR A 640 30.02 29.03 -4.59
N THR A 641 30.99 29.53 -5.36
CA THR A 641 31.45 28.88 -6.59
C THR A 641 32.97 28.77 -6.65
N ALA A 642 33.45 27.54 -6.86
CA ALA A 642 34.85 27.24 -7.08
C ALA A 642 35.20 27.01 -8.56
N ASP A 643 34.23 26.59 -9.37
CA ASP A 643 34.34 26.52 -10.83
C ASP A 643 33.83 27.82 -11.48
N PRO A 644 34.33 28.19 -12.67
CA PRO A 644 33.91 29.43 -13.29
C PRO A 644 32.75 29.32 -14.30
N SER A 645 32.13 28.18 -14.61
CA SER A 645 30.98 28.12 -15.57
C SER A 645 29.60 28.23 -14.91
N LEU A 646 29.39 29.28 -14.14
CA LEU A 646 28.11 29.62 -13.49
C LEU A 646 27.33 30.66 -14.32
N ALA A 647 26.11 30.32 -14.74
CA ALA A 647 25.21 31.22 -15.47
C ALA A 647 23.95 31.52 -14.65
N LEU A 648 23.64 32.81 -14.48
CA LEU A 648 22.43 33.29 -13.82
C LEU A 648 21.64 34.14 -14.80
N THR A 649 20.39 33.73 -15.07
CA THR A 649 19.47 34.46 -15.94
C THR A 649 18.13 34.69 -15.24
N ASN A 650 17.73 35.95 -15.09
CA ASN A 650 16.48 36.31 -14.40
C ASN A 650 16.44 35.78 -12.95
N VAL A 651 17.51 36.02 -12.19
CA VAL A 651 17.68 35.49 -10.82
C VAL A 651 17.60 36.60 -9.78
N THR A 652 16.93 36.33 -8.66
CA THR A 652 16.85 37.24 -7.52
C THR A 652 17.65 36.62 -6.36
N ILE A 653 18.69 37.32 -5.89
CA ILE A 653 19.52 36.92 -4.74
C ILE A 653 19.31 37.93 -3.63
N HIS A 654 18.65 37.53 -2.55
CA HIS A 654 18.18 38.46 -1.53
C HIS A 654 18.41 37.99 -0.10
N GLY A 655 18.83 38.88 0.79
CA GLY A 655 18.79 38.62 2.24
C GLY A 655 19.76 37.54 2.73
N ASN A 656 20.67 37.06 1.89
CA ASN A 656 21.60 36.00 2.28
C ASN A 656 22.71 36.57 3.17
N THR A 657 23.19 35.79 4.13
CA THR A 657 24.15 36.22 5.15
C THR A 657 25.42 35.37 5.13
N ALA A 658 26.57 35.98 5.40
CA ALA A 658 27.83 35.29 5.59
C ALA A 658 28.66 35.92 6.72
N THR A 659 29.46 35.13 7.44
CA THR A 659 30.33 35.67 8.49
C THR A 659 31.58 36.36 7.94
N SER A 660 32.04 35.99 6.73
CA SER A 660 33.20 36.62 6.07
C SER A 660 32.79 37.43 4.85
N ASP A 661 32.86 36.91 3.63
CA ASP A 661 32.70 37.64 2.36
C ASP A 661 31.70 36.97 1.43
N GLY A 662 31.16 37.74 0.48
CA GLY A 662 30.33 37.27 -0.63
C GLY A 662 29.02 36.68 -0.15
N ALA A 663 28.31 37.37 0.75
CA ALA A 663 27.04 36.89 1.28
C ALA A 663 26.01 36.59 0.17
N GLY A 664 25.98 37.38 -0.91
CA GLY A 664 25.21 37.04 -2.12
C GLY A 664 25.89 35.94 -2.96
N LEU A 665 27.07 36.25 -3.51
CA LEU A 665 27.85 35.36 -4.37
C LEU A 665 29.34 35.48 -4.05
N TYR A 666 29.98 34.35 -3.77
CA TYR A 666 31.42 34.22 -3.56
C TYR A 666 32.07 33.35 -4.64
N LYS A 667 33.12 33.85 -5.29
CA LYS A 667 33.92 33.14 -6.29
C LYS A 667 35.39 33.03 -5.87
N THR A 668 35.93 31.81 -5.83
CA THR A 668 37.37 31.59 -5.57
C THR A 668 38.26 31.79 -6.81
N ALA A 669 39.58 31.89 -6.58
CA ALA A 669 40.59 31.97 -7.62
C ALA A 669 40.98 30.57 -8.10
N VAL A 670 40.56 30.20 -9.30
CA VAL A 670 41.03 28.96 -9.95
C VAL A 670 42.53 29.11 -10.24
N GLY A 671 43.31 28.05 -10.02
CA GLY A 671 44.74 28.01 -10.27
C GLY A 671 45.10 28.42 -11.70
N VAL A 672 45.40 29.71 -11.87
CA VAL A 672 46.08 30.38 -12.99
C VAL A 672 46.75 29.43 -14.00
N ASN A 673 46.05 28.92 -15.02
CA ASN A 673 46.68 28.37 -16.23
C ASN A 673 45.79 28.11 -17.48
N VAL A 674 44.50 28.49 -17.51
CA VAL A 674 43.71 28.44 -18.77
C VAL A 674 43.22 29.83 -19.17
N PRO A 675 43.90 30.53 -20.10
CA PRO A 675 43.45 31.83 -20.57
C PRO A 675 42.18 31.69 -21.42
N GLY A 676 41.04 32.17 -20.93
CA GLY A 676 39.82 32.39 -21.73
C GLY A 676 38.56 31.58 -21.36
N GLU A 677 38.56 30.84 -20.24
CA GLU A 677 37.47 29.92 -19.88
C GLU A 677 36.72 30.28 -18.58
N ASP A 678 37.12 31.34 -17.85
CA ASP A 678 36.39 31.78 -16.65
C ASP A 678 35.07 32.54 -17.02
N ARG A 679 33.87 32.00 -16.74
CA ARG A 679 32.58 32.56 -17.23
C ARG A 679 31.46 32.60 -16.17
N VAL A 680 31.66 33.29 -15.04
CA VAL A 680 30.51 33.68 -14.21
C VAL A 680 29.73 34.75 -14.97
N THR A 681 28.52 34.44 -15.39
CA THR A 681 27.67 35.31 -16.22
C THR A 681 26.40 35.69 -15.47
N LEU A 682 26.18 36.98 -15.32
CA LEU A 682 25.02 37.56 -14.64
C LEU A 682 24.20 38.34 -15.67
N THR A 683 23.05 37.80 -16.07
CA THR A 683 22.15 38.42 -17.04
C THR A 683 20.79 38.67 -16.42
N ASN A 684 20.38 39.93 -16.28
CA ASN A 684 19.09 40.28 -15.66
C ASN A 684 18.99 39.74 -14.23
N VAL A 685 20.00 39.99 -13.40
CA VAL A 685 20.09 39.51 -12.02
C VAL A 685 19.87 40.66 -11.04
N THR A 686 19.17 40.42 -9.95
CA THR A 686 18.94 41.39 -8.88
C THR A 686 19.53 40.87 -7.57
N LEU A 687 20.62 41.47 -7.09
CA LEU A 687 21.29 41.17 -5.81
C LEU A 687 20.99 42.27 -4.79
N THR A 688 20.31 41.96 -3.70
CA THR A 688 19.87 42.99 -2.73
C THR A 688 19.87 42.50 -1.29
N ALA A 689 20.14 43.40 -0.34
CA ALA A 689 20.09 43.12 1.10
C ALA A 689 20.88 41.87 1.54
N ASN A 690 21.91 41.46 0.81
CA ASN A 690 22.83 40.43 1.29
C ASN A 690 23.81 41.09 2.26
N GLU A 691 24.22 40.39 3.32
CA GLU A 691 25.01 41.00 4.40
C GLU A 691 26.18 40.11 4.82
N ALA A 692 27.40 40.65 4.77
CA ALA A 692 28.61 39.98 5.19
C ALA A 692 29.23 40.67 6.41
N SER A 693 29.57 39.93 7.46
CA SER A 693 29.99 40.55 8.73
C SER A 693 31.36 41.27 8.62
N GLY A 694 31.53 42.44 9.25
CA GLY A 694 32.85 43.00 9.58
C GLY A 694 33.51 43.99 8.59
N ASN A 695 32.77 44.90 7.94
CA ASN A 695 33.25 45.75 6.83
C ASN A 695 33.75 44.94 5.62
N SER A 696 33.06 43.83 5.36
CA SER A 696 33.41 42.88 4.33
C SER A 696 32.71 43.21 3.01
N ILE A 697 32.61 42.23 2.10
CA ILE A 697 32.00 42.38 0.79
C ILE A 697 30.66 41.66 0.79
N ASP A 698 29.56 42.41 0.75
CA ASP A 698 28.21 41.87 0.91
C ASP A 698 27.71 41.10 -0.31
N GLY A 699 27.84 41.72 -1.48
CA GLY A 699 27.15 41.27 -2.68
C GLY A 699 27.95 40.24 -3.45
N LEU A 700 29.02 40.69 -4.10
CA LEU A 700 29.83 39.90 -5.01
C LEU A 700 31.30 39.94 -4.62
N PHE A 701 31.84 38.80 -4.22
CA PHE A 701 33.26 38.62 -3.99
C PHE A 701 33.89 37.71 -5.04
N SER A 702 35.05 38.09 -5.59
CA SER A 702 35.88 37.26 -6.47
C SER A 702 37.35 37.35 -6.10
N GLU A 703 38.02 36.21 -5.86
CA GLU A 703 39.46 36.13 -5.57
C GLU A 703 40.34 36.15 -6.85
N GLY A 704 39.77 35.88 -8.02
CA GLY A 704 40.47 35.78 -9.30
C GLY A 704 39.55 35.32 -10.44
N GLY A 705 39.78 35.82 -11.67
CA GLY A 705 38.83 35.68 -12.78
C GLY A 705 37.67 36.68 -12.66
N VAL A 706 37.11 37.13 -13.78
CA VAL A 706 36.16 38.26 -13.78
C VAL A 706 34.73 37.77 -14.03
N ALA A 707 33.79 38.05 -13.13
CA ALA A 707 32.38 37.87 -13.42
C ALA A 707 31.94 38.91 -14.47
N THR A 708 31.16 38.50 -15.46
CA THR A 708 30.60 39.42 -16.47
C THR A 708 29.14 39.68 -16.16
N ALA A 709 28.72 40.94 -16.22
CA ALA A 709 27.34 41.31 -15.94
C ALA A 709 26.74 42.25 -16.98
N VAL A 710 25.46 42.05 -17.25
CA VAL A 710 24.62 42.91 -18.08
C VAL A 710 23.22 42.93 -17.52
N ASN A 711 22.57 44.10 -17.54
CA ASN A 711 21.25 44.32 -16.96
C ASN A 711 21.16 43.87 -15.49
N MET A 712 22.23 44.03 -14.71
CA MET A 712 22.29 43.61 -13.31
C MET A 712 21.99 44.78 -12.37
N ILE A 713 21.27 44.49 -11.29
CA ILE A 713 21.09 45.39 -10.14
C ILE A 713 21.83 44.81 -8.94
N ILE A 714 22.68 45.60 -8.30
CA ILE A 714 23.28 45.29 -7.00
C ILE A 714 23.07 46.43 -6.01
N ALA A 715 22.29 46.18 -4.96
CA ALA A 715 21.96 47.18 -3.94
C ALA A 715 21.88 46.58 -2.53
N ASN A 716 23.04 46.46 -1.86
CA ASN A 716 23.14 46.02 -0.46
C ASN A 716 23.28 47.24 0.48
N GLY A 717 22.87 47.10 1.75
CA GLY A 717 22.28 48.20 2.54
C GLY A 717 23.00 48.65 3.82
N ASP A 718 24.11 48.04 4.23
CA ASP A 718 24.72 48.29 5.55
C ASP A 718 25.90 49.31 5.53
N GLY A 719 26.38 49.71 4.35
CA GLY A 719 27.56 50.57 4.16
C GLY A 719 28.86 49.83 3.84
N SER A 720 28.84 48.51 3.79
CA SER A 720 29.88 47.62 3.29
C SER A 720 29.93 47.64 1.75
N ALA A 721 30.95 47.02 1.15
CA ALA A 721 31.18 47.13 -0.28
C ALA A 721 30.33 46.11 -1.07
N ASN A 722 29.59 46.59 -2.09
CA ASN A 722 28.83 45.73 -3.01
C ASN A 722 29.72 44.72 -3.76
N CYS A 723 30.86 45.17 -4.27
CA CYS A 723 31.85 44.32 -4.95
C CYS A 723 33.25 44.55 -4.39
N ASN A 724 34.12 43.54 -4.46
CA ASN A 724 35.52 43.69 -4.10
C ASN A 724 36.39 44.24 -5.25
N VAL A 725 37.44 44.99 -4.88
CA VAL A 725 38.48 45.46 -5.80
C VAL A 725 39.83 44.92 -5.32
N ILE A 726 40.42 43.96 -6.03
CA ILE A 726 41.72 43.42 -5.67
C ILE A 726 42.82 44.43 -6.05
N ALA A 727 43.61 44.84 -5.08
CA ALA A 727 44.69 45.80 -5.27
C ALA A 727 45.74 45.28 -6.29
N GLY A 728 45.74 45.87 -7.51
CA GLY A 728 46.67 45.52 -8.58
C GLY A 728 46.12 44.58 -9.66
N ALA A 729 44.84 44.20 -9.59
CA ALA A 729 44.13 43.41 -10.59
C ALA A 729 42.81 44.09 -11.04
N ASN A 730 42.15 43.53 -12.06
CA ASN A 730 40.84 43.98 -12.55
C ASN A 730 39.79 43.86 -11.42
N ALA A 731 38.75 44.71 -11.46
CA ALA A 731 37.61 44.61 -10.55
C ALA A 731 36.98 43.21 -10.60
N ALA A 732 36.30 42.80 -9.52
CA ALA A 732 35.58 41.52 -9.46
C ALA A 732 34.55 41.32 -10.58
N LEU A 733 34.11 42.43 -11.17
CA LEU A 733 33.10 42.53 -12.21
C LEU A 733 33.66 43.18 -13.48
N THR A 734 33.35 42.62 -14.64
CA THR A 734 33.43 43.25 -15.97
C THR A 734 32.02 43.59 -16.37
N SER A 735 31.71 44.88 -16.39
CA SER A 735 30.43 45.37 -16.90
C SER A 735 30.39 45.26 -18.43
N LEU A 736 29.33 44.67 -18.96
CA LEU A 736 28.98 44.69 -20.37
C LEU A 736 27.99 45.84 -20.70
N GLY A 737 27.69 46.71 -19.73
CA GLY A 737 26.77 47.83 -19.84
C GLY A 737 25.41 47.60 -19.19
N ASN A 738 24.67 48.70 -19.02
CA ASN A 738 23.30 48.74 -18.52
C ASN A 738 23.13 48.08 -17.12
N ASN A 739 24.11 48.25 -16.23
CA ASN A 739 24.04 47.76 -14.84
C ASN A 739 23.78 48.92 -13.84
N ILE A 740 23.22 48.60 -12.67
CA ILE A 740 22.99 49.56 -11.57
C ILE A 740 23.68 49.06 -10.30
N ASP A 741 24.48 49.92 -9.65
CA ASP A 741 24.90 49.73 -8.26
C ASP A 741 24.55 50.92 -7.36
N ASN A 742 24.07 50.66 -6.13
CA ASN A 742 23.77 51.73 -5.16
C ASN A 742 25.04 52.27 -4.44
N GLY A 743 26.21 51.73 -4.76
CA GLY A 743 27.51 52.07 -4.17
C GLY A 743 28.52 52.55 -5.22
N THR A 744 29.81 52.42 -4.92
CA THR A 744 30.89 52.80 -5.86
C THR A 744 31.94 51.70 -6.04
N THR A 745 31.71 50.51 -5.51
CA THR A 745 32.76 49.48 -5.38
C THR A 745 32.75 48.47 -6.52
N CYS A 746 31.69 48.42 -7.32
CA CYS A 746 31.59 47.56 -8.50
C CYS A 746 32.25 48.12 -9.77
N ALA A 747 32.76 49.35 -9.72
CA ALA A 747 33.49 50.00 -10.81
C ALA A 747 32.75 50.00 -12.17
N LEU A 748 31.42 50.23 -12.14
CA LEU A 748 30.59 50.27 -13.34
C LEU A 748 30.92 51.50 -14.21
N ASP A 749 31.58 51.28 -15.36
CA ASP A 749 32.05 52.32 -16.27
C ASP A 749 31.68 52.10 -17.75
N ALA A 750 30.90 51.06 -18.06
CA ALA A 750 30.45 50.74 -19.40
C ALA A 750 29.25 51.62 -19.82
N THR A 751 28.87 51.52 -21.10
CA THR A 751 27.75 52.33 -21.61
C THR A 751 26.43 51.87 -20.98
N GLY A 752 25.62 52.82 -20.51
CA GLY A 752 24.33 52.52 -19.87
C GLY A 752 24.43 52.20 -18.38
N ASP A 753 25.63 52.05 -17.83
CA ASP A 753 25.83 51.81 -16.40
C ASP A 753 25.45 53.03 -15.55
N LEU A 754 24.85 52.76 -14.38
CA LEU A 754 24.46 53.74 -13.39
C LEU A 754 25.09 53.39 -12.03
N SER A 755 26.26 53.97 -11.76
CA SER A 755 26.92 53.80 -10.46
C SER A 755 26.42 54.78 -9.41
N ASN A 756 26.47 54.39 -8.14
CA ASN A 756 25.98 55.15 -6.98
C ASN A 756 24.54 55.63 -7.18
N THR A 757 23.69 54.75 -7.71
CA THR A 757 22.31 55.02 -8.08
C THR A 757 21.39 54.05 -7.35
N ASP A 758 20.39 54.59 -6.63
CA ASP A 758 19.35 53.77 -6.01
C ASP A 758 18.45 53.18 -7.11
N PRO A 759 18.30 51.85 -7.20
CA PRO A 759 17.42 51.24 -8.18
C PRO A 759 15.92 51.44 -7.92
N GLU A 760 15.52 52.02 -6.77
CA GLU A 760 14.11 52.25 -6.41
C GLU A 760 13.26 50.96 -6.52
N LEU A 761 13.70 49.93 -5.78
CA LEU A 761 13.04 48.64 -5.77
C LEU A 761 11.94 48.56 -4.70
N GLY A 762 10.82 47.96 -5.08
CA GLY A 762 9.82 47.46 -4.15
C GLY A 762 10.39 46.33 -3.26
N PRO A 763 9.63 45.90 -2.24
CA PRO A 763 10.05 44.84 -1.34
C PRO A 763 10.19 43.47 -2.04
N LEU A 764 10.95 42.56 -1.42
CA LEU A 764 11.00 41.17 -1.89
C LEU A 764 9.65 40.52 -1.57
N GLN A 765 8.98 40.02 -2.60
CA GLN A 765 7.65 39.48 -2.46
C GLN A 765 7.19 38.69 -3.68
N ASN A 766 6.01 38.07 -3.60
CA ASN A 766 5.37 37.47 -4.76
C ASN A 766 4.79 38.58 -5.66
N ASN A 767 5.45 38.88 -6.77
CA ASN A 767 4.96 39.84 -7.77
C ASN A 767 4.35 39.16 -9.01
N GLY A 768 3.84 37.95 -8.84
CA GLY A 768 3.46 37.03 -9.91
C GLY A 768 4.64 36.13 -10.32
N GLY A 769 4.35 35.03 -11.04
CA GLY A 769 5.35 34.05 -11.45
C GLY A 769 5.62 32.95 -10.41
N PRO A 770 6.60 32.07 -10.68
CA PRO A 770 6.85 30.89 -9.84
C PRO A 770 7.77 31.16 -8.63
N THR A 771 8.52 32.27 -8.61
CA THR A 771 9.49 32.60 -7.54
C THR A 771 9.37 34.06 -7.09
N LEU A 772 9.89 34.40 -5.90
CA LEU A 772 9.80 35.76 -5.33
C LEU A 772 10.77 36.73 -6.01
N THR A 773 10.29 37.94 -6.32
CA THR A 773 11.03 38.99 -7.04
C THR A 773 11.01 40.31 -6.29
N ARG A 774 11.78 41.30 -6.77
CA ARG A 774 11.66 42.71 -6.36
C ARG A 774 11.13 43.55 -7.52
N ALA A 775 9.91 44.07 -7.39
CA ALA A 775 9.30 44.92 -8.42
C ALA A 775 10.02 46.26 -8.55
N LEU A 776 10.01 46.87 -9.74
CA LEU A 776 10.52 48.22 -9.96
C LEU A 776 9.45 49.25 -9.56
N GLN A 777 9.79 50.20 -8.68
CA GLN A 777 8.86 51.27 -8.30
C GLN A 777 8.66 52.26 -9.46
N ALA A 778 7.54 52.99 -9.43
CA ALA A 778 7.27 54.03 -10.42
C ALA A 778 8.34 55.13 -10.38
N GLY A 779 9.05 55.32 -11.50
CA GLY A 779 10.17 56.28 -11.58
C GLY A 779 11.56 55.63 -11.51
N SER A 780 11.61 54.33 -11.22
CA SER A 780 12.87 53.59 -11.09
C SER A 780 13.79 53.81 -12.30
N PRO A 781 15.09 54.06 -12.06
CA PRO A 781 16.07 54.21 -13.13
C PRO A 781 16.34 52.91 -13.90
N ALA A 782 15.81 51.77 -13.44
CA ALA A 782 15.90 50.49 -14.12
C ALA A 782 14.86 50.31 -15.24
N ILE A 783 13.77 51.10 -15.23
CA ILE A 783 12.67 50.99 -16.19
C ILE A 783 13.14 51.45 -17.57
N ASP A 784 12.92 50.61 -18.60
CA ASP A 784 13.31 50.83 -19.99
C ASP A 784 14.80 51.20 -20.18
N ALA A 785 15.66 50.76 -19.25
CA ALA A 785 17.07 51.16 -19.21
C ALA A 785 18.04 50.01 -19.56
N GLY A 786 17.53 48.80 -19.72
CA GLY A 786 18.31 47.60 -20.03
C GLY A 786 18.73 47.49 -21.50
N ASN A 787 19.79 46.72 -21.72
CA ASN A 787 20.18 46.28 -23.05
C ASN A 787 19.13 45.30 -23.59
N SER A 788 18.54 45.65 -24.73
CA SER A 788 17.45 44.91 -25.38
C SER A 788 17.92 44.10 -26.60
N GLU A 789 19.23 43.87 -26.76
CA GLU A 789 19.72 42.94 -27.76
C GLU A 789 19.25 41.51 -27.44
N GLN A 790 18.89 40.75 -28.48
CA GLN A 790 18.18 39.47 -28.34
C GLN A 790 18.94 38.42 -27.50
N GLU A 791 20.27 38.45 -27.49
CA GLU A 791 21.11 37.52 -26.70
C GLU A 791 21.29 37.97 -25.23
N VAL A 792 20.85 39.18 -24.89
CA VAL A 792 21.04 39.82 -23.56
C VAL A 792 19.71 40.01 -22.82
N CYS A 793 18.62 40.18 -23.57
CA CYS A 793 17.27 40.25 -23.03
C CYS A 793 16.49 38.98 -23.39
N PRO A 794 16.38 38.01 -22.46
CA PRO A 794 15.57 36.82 -22.62
C PRO A 794 14.11 37.17 -22.92
N THR A 795 13.39 36.23 -23.55
CA THR A 795 11.99 36.43 -23.97
C THR A 795 11.02 36.73 -22.83
N THR A 796 11.38 36.35 -21.59
CA THR A 796 10.59 36.61 -20.39
C THR A 796 11.48 37.07 -19.22
N ASP A 797 10.87 37.68 -18.21
CA ASP A 797 11.48 37.97 -16.91
C ASP A 797 11.42 36.75 -15.96
N GLN A 798 11.82 36.90 -14.70
CA GLN A 798 11.76 35.82 -13.69
C GLN A 798 10.37 35.22 -13.51
N ARG A 799 9.32 36.00 -13.80
CA ARG A 799 7.93 35.62 -13.55
C ARG A 799 7.29 34.94 -14.75
N GLY A 800 8.00 34.86 -15.88
CA GLY A 800 7.45 34.49 -17.16
C GLY A 800 6.76 35.63 -17.91
N THR A 801 6.90 36.88 -17.46
CA THR A 801 6.33 38.06 -18.15
C THR A 801 7.17 38.37 -19.39
N GLU A 802 6.54 38.54 -20.55
CA GLU A 802 7.25 38.83 -21.81
C GLU A 802 8.11 40.10 -21.73
N ARG A 803 9.27 40.10 -22.38
CA ARG A 803 10.15 41.28 -22.49
C ARG A 803 10.33 41.74 -23.94
N PRO A 804 10.46 43.06 -24.19
CA PRO A 804 10.15 44.16 -23.28
C PRO A 804 8.64 44.49 -23.25
N GLN A 805 8.13 44.97 -22.12
CA GLN A 805 6.77 45.53 -22.00
C GLN A 805 6.71 47.02 -22.35
N GLY A 806 7.85 47.71 -22.28
CA GLY A 806 8.01 49.13 -22.60
C GLY A 806 8.83 49.39 -23.88
N ALA A 807 9.60 50.48 -23.85
CA ALA A 807 10.49 50.90 -24.93
C ALA A 807 11.78 50.06 -25.02
N ALA A 808 12.21 49.46 -23.93
CA ALA A 808 13.38 48.60 -23.81
C ALA A 808 13.17 47.61 -22.66
N CYS A 809 14.04 46.61 -22.54
CA CYS A 809 14.00 45.70 -21.39
C CYS A 809 14.40 46.44 -20.12
N ASP A 810 13.83 46.05 -18.99
CA ASP A 810 14.23 46.58 -17.70
C ASP A 810 15.55 45.96 -17.21
N ILE A 811 16.30 46.73 -16.40
CA ILE A 811 17.48 46.21 -15.70
C ILE A 811 17.01 45.35 -14.51
N GLY A 812 17.60 44.17 -14.30
CA GLY A 812 17.32 43.26 -13.20
C GLY A 812 16.41 42.10 -13.57
N ALA A 813 15.99 41.31 -12.58
CA ALA A 813 15.22 40.07 -12.78
C ALA A 813 13.73 40.28 -13.11
N PHE A 814 13.23 41.51 -12.99
CA PHE A 814 11.81 41.86 -13.11
C PHE A 814 11.57 42.76 -14.32
N GLU A 815 10.42 42.62 -14.99
CA GLU A 815 9.95 43.51 -16.06
C GLU A 815 8.64 44.21 -15.67
N ARG A 816 8.59 45.53 -15.71
CA ARG A 816 7.41 46.31 -15.34
C ARG A 816 6.38 46.32 -16.47
N VAL A 817 5.16 45.87 -16.17
CA VAL A 817 4.03 45.93 -17.10
C VAL A 817 3.31 47.27 -16.95
N ASP A 818 3.32 48.12 -17.98
CA ASP A 818 2.50 49.34 -18.01
C ASP A 818 1.05 48.99 -18.44
N THR A 819 0.12 48.87 -17.48
CA THR A 819 -1.30 48.65 -17.80
C THR A 819 -2.08 49.96 -17.94
N THR A 820 -3.05 49.99 -18.87
CA THR A 820 -3.81 51.20 -19.27
C THR A 820 -5.04 51.51 -18.39
N GLY A 821 -5.16 50.89 -17.21
CA GLY A 821 -6.16 51.21 -16.19
C GLY A 821 -5.47 51.86 -15.00
N GLY A 822 -5.92 53.04 -14.58
CA GLY A 822 -5.24 53.80 -13.52
C GLY A 822 -5.16 53.02 -12.21
N ASP A 823 -3.97 53.03 -11.63
CA ASP A 823 -3.63 52.38 -10.37
C ASP A 823 -4.45 52.90 -9.17
N VAL A 824 -4.92 51.98 -8.31
CA VAL A 824 -5.73 52.26 -7.12
C VAL A 824 -4.91 51.98 -5.86
N ALA A 825 -4.73 52.99 -5.00
CA ALA A 825 -4.01 52.90 -3.72
C ALA A 825 -4.86 52.21 -2.63
N PRO A 826 -4.26 51.52 -1.64
CA PRO A 826 -4.95 51.08 -0.43
C PRO A 826 -5.34 52.30 0.42
N GLU A 827 -6.60 52.38 0.86
CA GLU A 827 -7.13 53.48 1.68
C GLU A 827 -7.21 53.14 3.18
N ALA A 828 -7.30 51.86 3.55
CA ALA A 828 -7.32 51.42 4.95
C ALA A 828 -6.76 50.00 5.11
N LEU A 829 -6.28 49.67 6.32
CA LEU A 829 -5.74 48.36 6.71
C LEU A 829 -6.41 47.85 7.99
N THR A 830 -6.87 46.60 8.01
CA THR A 830 -7.34 45.90 9.21
C THR A 830 -6.42 44.71 9.52
N ILE A 831 -6.18 44.43 10.79
CA ILE A 831 -5.46 43.23 11.26
C ILE A 831 -6.42 42.44 12.15
N ASP A 832 -6.59 41.16 11.85
CA ASP A 832 -7.44 40.21 12.60
C ASP A 832 -6.56 39.09 13.16
N GLY A 833 -6.81 38.67 14.40
CA GLY A 833 -6.00 37.66 15.11
C GLY A 833 -6.13 37.74 16.63
N PRO A 834 -5.52 36.81 17.37
CA PRO A 834 -5.67 36.68 18.83
C PRO A 834 -4.97 37.82 19.60
N THR A 835 -5.53 38.23 20.74
CA THR A 835 -4.95 39.28 21.61
C THR A 835 -4.37 38.76 22.92
N GLU A 836 -4.37 37.44 23.15
CA GLU A 836 -3.77 36.77 24.32
C GLU A 836 -3.08 35.46 23.86
N GLY A 837 -1.94 35.08 24.48
CA GLY A 837 -1.14 33.90 24.13
C GLY A 837 -0.16 33.45 25.23
N GLU A 838 0.64 32.41 24.97
CA GLU A 838 1.65 31.84 25.89
C GLU A 838 3.00 31.66 25.19
N VAL A 839 4.08 31.53 25.96
CA VAL A 839 5.43 31.31 25.41
C VAL A 839 5.55 29.96 24.67
N ASP A 840 6.37 29.94 23.62
CA ASP A 840 6.69 28.81 22.74
C ASP A 840 5.49 28.28 21.92
N VAL A 841 4.55 29.17 21.61
CA VAL A 841 3.28 28.87 20.94
C VAL A 841 3.07 29.80 19.72
N THR A 842 2.62 29.25 18.58
CA THR A 842 2.51 29.97 17.28
C THR A 842 1.09 30.47 16.98
N TYR A 843 0.91 31.77 16.77
CA TYR A 843 -0.36 32.47 16.56
C TYR A 843 -0.46 33.05 15.14
N SER A 844 -1.64 32.97 14.51
CA SER A 844 -1.89 33.46 13.15
C SER A 844 -2.65 34.79 13.13
N PHE A 845 -2.26 35.70 12.23
CA PHE A 845 -2.80 37.05 12.09
C PHE A 845 -3.02 37.39 10.62
N THR A 846 -4.17 37.97 10.27
CA THR A 846 -4.52 38.34 8.89
C THR A 846 -4.67 39.85 8.73
N ALA A 847 -3.90 40.43 7.83
CA ALA A 847 -4.00 41.81 7.41
C ALA A 847 -4.82 41.93 6.11
N SER A 848 -5.65 42.97 5.96
CA SER A 848 -6.47 43.17 4.75
C SER A 848 -6.65 44.66 4.41
N VAL A 849 -6.58 45.00 3.12
CA VAL A 849 -6.75 46.38 2.63
C VAL A 849 -8.09 46.65 1.95
N VAL A 850 -8.51 47.91 1.99
CA VAL A 850 -9.74 48.44 1.35
C VAL A 850 -9.35 49.67 0.50
N PRO A 851 -9.90 49.89 -0.71
CA PRO A 851 -10.98 49.14 -1.38
C PRO A 851 -10.51 47.83 -2.06
N THR A 852 -11.44 46.92 -2.38
CA THR A 852 -11.13 45.58 -2.93
C THR A 852 -10.61 45.59 -4.37
N ASP A 853 -10.68 46.74 -5.04
CA ASP A 853 -10.09 47.01 -6.35
C ASP A 853 -8.72 47.70 -6.26
N THR A 854 -8.10 47.72 -5.06
CA THR A 854 -6.70 48.13 -4.88
C THR A 854 -5.80 47.38 -5.87
N THR A 855 -4.92 48.11 -6.56
CA THR A 855 -3.97 47.50 -7.49
C THR A 855 -3.09 46.52 -6.72
N THR A 856 -3.17 45.25 -7.09
CA THR A 856 -2.34 44.19 -6.54
C THR A 856 -1.03 44.05 -7.34
N PRO A 857 0.06 43.63 -6.70
CA PRO A 857 0.11 43.08 -5.34
C PRO A 857 0.31 44.16 -4.27
N VAL A 858 -0.21 43.91 -3.06
CA VAL A 858 -0.10 44.81 -1.91
C VAL A 858 0.95 44.22 -0.96
N THR A 859 2.00 44.97 -0.68
CA THR A 859 3.02 44.64 0.31
C THR A 859 2.42 44.79 1.70
N TYR A 860 2.61 43.82 2.58
CA TYR A 860 2.39 43.89 4.01
C TYR A 860 3.75 43.77 4.70
N THR A 861 4.20 44.82 5.37
CA THR A 861 5.35 44.81 6.28
C THR A 861 4.82 44.54 7.67
N TRP A 862 5.07 43.34 8.19
CA TRP A 862 4.75 42.95 9.54
C TRP A 862 5.95 43.17 10.45
N THR A 863 5.86 44.18 11.29
CA THR A 863 6.82 44.47 12.34
C THR A 863 6.27 43.99 13.67
N VAL A 864 6.90 42.95 14.20
CA VAL A 864 6.48 42.28 15.42
C VAL A 864 7.57 42.37 16.47
N GLU A 865 7.21 42.75 17.69
CA GLU A 865 8.16 42.92 18.79
C GLU A 865 8.90 41.59 19.08
N ASP A 866 10.25 41.67 19.12
CA ASP A 866 11.20 40.55 19.29
C ASP A 866 11.19 39.49 18.17
N GLN A 867 10.72 39.85 16.97
CA GLN A 867 10.75 39.00 15.78
C GLN A 867 11.38 39.74 14.60
N ASP A 868 11.88 39.00 13.61
CA ASP A 868 12.31 39.60 12.35
C ASP A 868 11.10 40.12 11.56
N ASP A 869 11.26 41.29 10.94
CA ASP A 869 10.22 41.88 10.09
C ASP A 869 9.89 40.92 8.94
N ILE A 870 8.61 40.58 8.78
CA ILE A 870 8.17 39.80 7.63
C ILE A 870 7.53 40.72 6.61
N ILE A 871 8.13 40.77 5.43
CA ILE A 871 7.61 41.54 4.31
C ILE A 871 7.06 40.55 3.29
N VAL A 872 5.78 40.66 2.99
CA VAL A 872 5.06 39.72 2.15
C VAL A 872 4.09 40.47 1.27
N SER A 873 3.98 40.09 0.01
CA SER A 873 3.00 40.69 -0.89
C SER A 873 2.01 39.68 -1.36
N ALA A 874 0.77 40.10 -1.29
CA ALA A 874 -0.37 39.27 -1.55
C ALA A 874 -1.38 40.07 -2.38
N GLY A 875 -2.58 39.52 -2.53
CA GLY A 875 -3.71 40.30 -2.99
C GLY A 875 -4.10 41.37 -1.96
N ILE A 876 -5.39 41.63 -1.88
CA ILE A 876 -5.92 42.59 -0.90
C ILE A 876 -5.93 42.08 0.55
N SER A 877 -5.29 40.94 0.84
CA SER A 877 -5.11 40.38 2.19
C SER A 877 -3.89 39.46 2.28
N ASN A 878 -3.29 39.35 3.47
CA ASN A 878 -2.19 38.43 3.79
C ASN A 878 -2.28 37.91 5.23
N THR A 879 -1.81 36.69 5.49
CA THR A 879 -1.83 36.05 6.81
C THR A 879 -0.42 35.62 7.23
N GLN A 880 0.01 35.95 8.45
CA GLN A 880 1.32 35.60 9.02
C GLN A 880 1.20 34.94 10.39
N GLU A 881 2.20 34.13 10.74
CA GLU A 881 2.26 33.40 12.01
C GLU A 881 3.47 33.83 12.85
N TYR A 882 3.29 33.96 14.17
CA TYR A 882 4.33 34.38 15.13
C TYR A 882 4.30 33.56 16.41
N SER A 883 5.46 33.27 16.99
CA SER A 883 5.60 32.70 18.34
C SER A 883 6.61 33.47 19.16
N TRP A 884 6.48 33.48 20.49
CA TRP A 884 7.39 34.19 21.39
C TRP A 884 7.86 33.26 22.49
N ASN A 885 9.14 33.33 22.87
CA ASN A 885 9.71 32.49 23.92
C ASN A 885 9.74 33.19 25.30
N ASP A 886 9.21 34.41 25.37
CA ASP A 886 9.20 35.25 26.57
C ASP A 886 7.84 35.97 26.75
N THR A 887 7.57 36.38 27.98
CA THR A 887 6.26 36.87 28.41
C THR A 887 6.10 38.39 28.23
N GLY A 888 4.87 38.85 28.01
CA GLY A 888 4.44 40.24 28.02
C GLY A 888 3.67 40.62 26.75
N ASN A 889 3.18 41.86 26.71
CA ASN A 889 2.54 42.41 25.52
C ASN A 889 3.52 42.49 24.35
N LYS A 890 3.14 41.92 23.21
CA LYS A 890 3.85 42.00 21.93
C LYS A 890 3.03 42.82 20.94
N ASN A 891 3.65 43.85 20.37
CA ASN A 891 3.02 44.68 19.36
C ASN A 891 3.21 44.06 17.97
N ILE A 892 2.13 43.97 17.21
CA ILE A 892 2.10 43.54 15.81
C ILE A 892 1.68 44.75 14.99
N PHE A 893 2.66 45.44 14.42
CA PHE A 893 2.45 46.59 13.55
C PHE A 893 2.52 46.14 12.10
N VAL A 894 1.48 46.41 11.32
CA VAL A 894 1.46 46.08 9.90
C VAL A 894 1.32 47.35 9.08
N VAL A 895 2.13 47.47 8.03
CA VAL A 895 2.04 48.51 7.01
C VAL A 895 1.68 47.83 5.70
N ALA A 896 0.64 48.30 5.01
CA ALA A 896 0.26 47.84 3.68
C ALA A 896 0.53 48.92 2.62
N ASP A 897 1.24 48.55 1.55
CA ASP A 897 1.70 49.44 0.48
C ASP A 897 1.75 48.73 -0.87
N ASN A 898 1.11 49.27 -1.89
CA ASN A 898 1.20 48.76 -3.26
C ASN A 898 2.06 49.65 -4.18
N GLY A 899 2.84 50.57 -3.61
CA GLY A 899 3.66 51.53 -4.34
C GLY A 899 2.87 52.69 -4.96
N ILE A 900 1.57 52.79 -4.67
CA ILE A 900 0.67 53.84 -5.16
C ILE A 900 0.05 54.56 -3.97
N GLY A 901 0.35 55.86 -3.82
CA GLY A 901 -0.17 56.66 -2.70
C GLY A 901 0.66 56.52 -1.43
N GLU A 902 0.06 56.86 -0.29
CA GLU A 902 0.71 56.73 1.03
C GLU A 902 0.38 55.36 1.63
N PRO A 903 1.36 54.66 2.23
CA PRO A 903 1.12 53.39 2.93
C PRO A 903 0.08 53.55 4.03
N VAL A 904 -0.76 52.52 4.20
CA VAL A 904 -1.73 52.45 5.30
C VAL A 904 -1.22 51.49 6.37
N SER A 905 -1.43 51.78 7.65
CA SER A 905 -0.90 50.94 8.72
C SER A 905 -1.90 50.72 9.85
N ASN A 906 -1.69 49.66 10.62
CA ASN A 906 -2.49 49.32 11.78
C ASN A 906 -1.64 48.55 12.80
N THR A 907 -2.08 48.49 14.05
CA THR A 907 -1.40 47.74 15.13
C THR A 907 -2.39 46.87 15.89
N LEU A 908 -2.02 45.62 16.14
CA LEU A 908 -2.68 44.70 17.06
C LEU A 908 -1.71 44.37 18.22
N ILE A 909 -2.23 44.14 19.43
CA ILE A 909 -1.40 43.77 20.60
C ILE A 909 -1.86 42.40 21.08
N ILE A 910 -0.90 41.50 21.32
CA ILE A 910 -1.10 40.19 21.95
C ILE A 910 -0.35 40.12 23.29
N ASP A 911 -1.00 39.70 24.37
CA ASP A 911 -0.38 39.51 25.70
C ASP A 911 0.12 38.06 25.88
N ILE A 912 1.43 37.84 26.06
CA ILE A 912 2.06 36.51 26.14
C ILE A 912 2.36 36.11 27.60
N ASP A 913 1.78 35.02 28.10
CA ASP A 913 1.95 34.51 29.47
C ASP A 913 3.00 33.36 29.60
N PRO A 914 3.59 33.10 30.78
CA PRO A 914 4.60 32.03 30.96
C PRO A 914 3.98 30.63 30.94
N ALA A 915 4.69 29.65 30.36
CA ALA A 915 4.19 28.30 30.11
C ALA A 915 3.77 27.54 31.37
N GLY A 916 2.46 27.26 31.44
CA GLY A 916 1.83 26.11 32.11
C GLY A 916 1.58 26.20 33.62
N THR A 917 0.30 26.31 34.03
CA THR A 917 -0.27 25.55 35.18
C THR A 917 -1.80 25.56 35.27
N VAL A 918 -2.53 25.80 34.17
CA VAL A 918 -3.99 25.56 34.15
C VAL A 918 -4.33 24.64 32.97
N PRO A 919 -5.05 23.52 33.19
CA PRO A 919 -5.57 22.70 32.10
C PRO A 919 -6.48 23.55 31.19
N VAL A 920 -6.17 23.58 29.90
CA VAL A 920 -6.83 24.40 28.87
C VAL A 920 -7.75 23.52 28.03
N SER A 921 -9.04 23.81 28.07
CA SER A 921 -10.05 23.14 27.23
C SER A 921 -9.90 23.55 25.77
N ILE A 922 -10.23 22.65 24.85
CA ILE A 922 -10.34 23.01 23.44
C ILE A 922 -11.54 23.95 23.25
N THR A 923 -11.35 25.03 22.51
CA THR A 923 -12.38 26.04 22.18
C THR A 923 -12.77 26.05 20.71
N ALA A 924 -11.88 25.62 19.80
CA ALA A 924 -12.21 25.34 18.40
C ALA A 924 -11.30 24.24 17.85
N VAL A 925 -11.70 23.64 16.74
CA VAL A 925 -10.84 22.77 15.91
C VAL A 925 -10.93 23.34 14.50
N ASN A 926 -9.81 23.56 13.83
CA ASN A 926 -9.77 24.08 12.48
C ASN A 926 -9.44 22.93 11.52
N LEU A 927 -10.35 22.70 10.59
CA LEU A 927 -10.25 21.68 9.58
C LEU A 927 -9.81 22.28 8.25
N THR A 928 -8.69 21.80 7.72
CA THR A 928 -8.13 22.25 6.43
C THR A 928 -7.96 21.08 5.47
N GLY A 929 -8.16 21.34 4.19
CA GLY A 929 -7.94 20.37 3.12
C GLY A 929 -8.55 20.85 1.81
N PRO A 930 -8.46 20.05 0.74
CA PRO A 930 -9.00 20.39 -0.57
C PRO A 930 -10.52 20.62 -0.50
N ALA A 931 -10.99 21.75 -1.05
CA ALA A 931 -12.42 22.05 -1.18
C ALA A 931 -13.07 21.39 -2.42
N THR A 932 -12.25 20.77 -3.29
CA THR A 932 -12.65 20.04 -4.48
C THR A 932 -11.78 18.81 -4.65
N GLY A 933 -12.30 17.76 -5.26
CA GLY A 933 -11.51 16.61 -5.71
C GLY A 933 -12.23 15.84 -6.81
N GLU A 934 -11.54 14.90 -7.45
CA GLU A 934 -12.17 14.01 -8.43
C GLU A 934 -12.67 12.72 -7.78
N ALA A 935 -13.73 12.12 -8.34
CA ALA A 935 -14.19 10.82 -7.86
C ALA A 935 -13.05 9.79 -7.98
N GLY A 936 -12.75 9.08 -6.88
CA GLY A 936 -11.62 8.17 -6.76
C GLY A 936 -10.31 8.81 -6.31
N GLN A 937 -10.21 10.14 -6.26
CA GLN A 937 -9.02 10.84 -5.75
C GLN A 937 -8.97 10.78 -4.22
N ARG A 938 -7.82 10.41 -3.67
CA ARG A 938 -7.57 10.41 -2.22
C ARG A 938 -7.14 11.81 -1.77
N LEU A 939 -7.97 12.44 -0.95
CA LEU A 939 -7.77 13.80 -0.47
C LEU A 939 -7.30 13.78 0.99
N THR A 940 -6.34 14.63 1.33
CA THR A 940 -5.75 14.72 2.67
C THR A 940 -6.30 15.93 3.43
N PHE A 941 -6.72 15.73 4.68
CA PHE A 941 -7.29 16.75 5.54
C PHE A 941 -6.55 16.79 6.87
N ARG A 942 -6.37 17.99 7.42
CA ARG A 942 -5.66 18.26 8.66
C ARG A 942 -6.58 18.99 9.63
N ALA A 943 -6.62 18.52 10.87
CA ALA A 943 -7.34 19.13 11.97
C ALA A 943 -6.35 19.63 13.02
N THR A 944 -6.50 20.88 13.43
CA THR A 944 -5.67 21.54 14.44
C THR A 944 -6.57 22.14 15.50
N VAL A 945 -6.26 21.96 16.78
CA VAL A 945 -7.11 22.49 17.87
C VAL A 945 -6.66 23.87 18.36
N GLU A 946 -7.64 24.70 18.72
CA GLU A 946 -7.46 26.01 19.34
C GLU A 946 -8.01 26.02 20.79
N PRO A 947 -7.32 26.66 21.75
CA PRO A 947 -5.99 27.20 21.56
C PRO A 947 -4.97 26.07 21.37
N ASN A 948 -3.91 26.33 20.63
CA ASN A 948 -2.79 25.42 20.36
C ASN A 948 -1.98 25.03 21.62
N ASN A 949 -2.30 25.56 22.80
CA ASN A 949 -1.85 25.07 24.10
C ASN A 949 -2.90 24.18 24.80
N ALA A 950 -4.02 23.83 24.14
CA ALA A 950 -5.05 22.93 24.66
C ALA A 950 -4.41 21.67 25.24
N THR A 951 -4.86 21.26 26.42
CA THR A 951 -4.23 20.15 27.15
C THR A 951 -4.37 18.87 26.34
N THR A 952 -3.28 18.12 26.18
CA THR A 952 -3.29 16.77 25.59
C THR A 952 -3.52 15.72 26.69
N PRO A 953 -4.00 14.51 26.37
CA PRO A 953 -4.33 13.97 25.05
C PRO A 953 -5.54 14.66 24.39
N VAL A 954 -5.54 14.77 23.07
CA VAL A 954 -6.70 15.21 22.28
C VAL A 954 -7.25 14.04 21.48
N THR A 955 -8.54 13.79 21.61
CA THR A 955 -9.30 12.82 20.82
C THR A 955 -9.91 13.53 19.61
N TYR A 956 -9.54 13.12 18.40
CA TYR A 956 -10.14 13.58 17.15
C TYR A 956 -11.14 12.54 16.66
N THR A 957 -12.41 12.91 16.45
CA THR A 957 -13.42 12.09 15.80
C THR A 957 -13.77 12.69 14.45
N TRP A 958 -13.39 12.01 13.39
CA TRP A 958 -13.63 12.43 12.03
C TRP A 958 -14.85 11.70 11.49
N VAL A 959 -15.81 12.44 10.96
CA VAL A 959 -17.05 11.95 10.37
C VAL A 959 -17.13 12.52 8.97
N VAL A 960 -17.32 11.68 7.97
CA VAL A 960 -17.48 12.16 6.61
C VAL A 960 -18.59 11.44 5.88
N ASP A 961 -19.24 12.12 4.95
CA ASP A 961 -20.28 11.52 4.12
C ASP A 961 -19.77 10.22 3.48
N GLU A 962 -20.62 9.19 3.56
CA GLU A 962 -20.42 7.87 2.94
C GLU A 962 -19.27 7.03 3.53
N GLN A 963 -18.69 7.40 4.67
CA GLN A 963 -17.66 6.60 5.35
C GLN A 963 -17.89 6.52 6.86
N GLU A 964 -17.38 5.44 7.47
CA GLU A 964 -17.47 5.23 8.92
C GLU A 964 -16.61 6.24 9.70
N PRO A 965 -17.08 6.74 10.86
CA PRO A 965 -16.31 7.66 11.68
C PRO A 965 -14.98 7.08 12.18
N ILE A 966 -13.90 7.87 12.12
CA ILE A 966 -12.57 7.49 12.63
C ILE A 966 -12.29 8.29 13.90
N THR A 967 -11.91 7.60 14.99
CA THR A 967 -11.50 8.25 16.25
C THR A 967 -10.03 8.02 16.54
N VAL A 968 -9.24 9.10 16.68
CA VAL A 968 -7.81 9.05 16.98
C VAL A 968 -7.50 9.74 18.31
N ASN A 969 -6.85 9.02 19.22
CA ASN A 969 -6.35 9.57 20.49
C ASN A 969 -4.91 10.03 20.35
N ALA A 970 -4.71 11.33 20.15
CA ALA A 970 -3.39 11.94 20.03
C ALA A 970 -2.83 12.28 21.42
N SER A 971 -1.94 11.43 21.94
CA SER A 971 -1.38 11.55 23.29
C SER A 971 -0.48 12.78 23.48
N ASN A 972 0.29 13.15 22.46
CA ASN A 972 1.23 14.27 22.49
C ASN A 972 1.06 15.25 21.31
N SER A 973 -0.04 15.15 20.54
CA SER A 973 -0.26 16.00 19.36
C SER A 973 -1.58 16.75 19.44
N ARG A 974 -1.54 18.01 19.02
CA ARG A 974 -2.67 18.94 18.86
C ARG A 974 -3.05 19.13 17.39
N ASN A 975 -2.47 18.29 16.55
CA ASN A 975 -2.74 18.17 15.13
C ASN A 975 -3.04 16.70 14.80
N ASN A 976 -3.98 16.47 13.92
CA ASN A 976 -4.25 15.15 13.36
C ASN A 976 -4.51 15.28 11.87
N GLN A 977 -4.08 14.28 11.09
CA GLN A 977 -4.32 14.23 9.66
C GLN A 977 -5.06 12.95 9.33
N GLN A 978 -6.05 13.06 8.45
CA GLN A 978 -6.77 11.92 7.88
C GLN A 978 -6.83 12.04 6.36
N ARG A 979 -6.97 10.91 5.68
CA ARG A 979 -7.14 10.84 4.23
C ARG A 979 -8.47 10.17 3.91
N TYR A 980 -9.16 10.66 2.90
CA TYR A 980 -10.47 10.16 2.49
C TYR A 980 -10.59 10.15 0.98
N THR A 981 -11.29 9.14 0.46
CA THR A 981 -11.59 8.98 -0.98
C THR A 981 -13.09 8.84 -1.19
N TRP A 982 -13.66 9.56 -2.17
CA TRP A 982 -15.09 9.42 -2.53
C TRP A 982 -15.25 8.87 -3.94
N THR A 983 -16.06 7.83 -4.08
CA THR A 983 -16.39 7.24 -5.38
C THR A 983 -17.60 7.92 -6.03
N LEU A 984 -18.51 8.50 -5.24
CA LEU A 984 -19.69 9.22 -5.73
C LEU A 984 -19.41 10.71 -5.88
N THR A 985 -19.69 11.27 -7.06
CA THR A 985 -19.62 12.71 -7.31
C THR A 985 -20.66 13.50 -6.51
N GLY A 986 -20.41 14.80 -6.32
CA GLY A 986 -21.26 15.71 -5.56
C GLY A 986 -20.56 16.30 -4.34
N THR A 987 -21.24 17.23 -3.67
CA THR A 987 -20.73 17.90 -2.46
C THR A 987 -20.75 16.93 -1.28
N LYS A 988 -19.59 16.70 -0.67
CA LYS A 988 -19.38 15.90 0.54
C LYS A 988 -19.11 16.80 1.74
N THR A 989 -19.44 16.33 2.92
CA THR A 989 -19.30 17.04 4.18
C THR A 989 -18.38 16.27 5.10
N LEU A 990 -17.21 16.82 5.40
CA LEU A 990 -16.25 16.26 6.34
C LEU A 990 -16.30 17.08 7.62
N THR A 991 -16.58 16.43 8.74
CA THR A 991 -16.63 17.06 10.07
C THR A 991 -15.58 16.42 10.96
N VAL A 992 -14.75 17.23 11.61
CA VAL A 992 -13.86 16.77 12.67
C VAL A 992 -14.35 17.30 14.01
N THR A 993 -14.37 16.43 15.00
CA THR A 993 -14.64 16.76 16.40
C THR A 993 -13.36 16.60 17.19
N ALA A 994 -12.96 17.57 18.00
CA ALA A 994 -11.84 17.42 18.92
C ALA A 994 -12.29 17.56 20.38
N ASP A 995 -11.79 16.69 21.25
CA ASP A 995 -12.10 16.68 22.69
C ASP A 995 -10.84 16.34 23.50
N ASN A 996 -10.63 17.03 24.62
CA ASN A 996 -9.57 16.72 25.59
C ASN A 996 -10.10 16.47 27.01
N GLY A 997 -11.42 16.31 27.17
CA GLY A 997 -12.08 15.98 28.42
C GLY A 997 -12.15 17.14 29.43
N LEU A 998 -11.78 18.35 29.03
CA LEU A 998 -11.76 19.55 29.90
C LEU A 998 -12.84 20.58 29.53
N GLY A 999 -13.58 20.37 28.43
CA GLY A 999 -14.66 21.21 27.92
C GLY A 999 -15.69 20.40 27.13
N GLU A 1000 -16.61 21.08 26.45
CA GLU A 1000 -17.47 20.41 25.46
C GLU A 1000 -16.66 20.11 24.19
N PRO A 1001 -16.87 18.96 23.53
CA PRO A 1001 -16.24 18.66 22.25
C PRO A 1001 -16.54 19.77 21.23
N VAL A 1002 -15.52 20.17 20.48
CA VAL A 1002 -15.66 21.21 19.45
C VAL A 1002 -15.59 20.60 18.07
N THR A 1003 -16.33 21.16 17.12
CA THR A 1003 -16.46 20.61 15.77
C THR A 1003 -16.20 21.66 14.70
N ASP A 1004 -15.58 21.24 13.61
CA ASP A 1004 -15.50 22.02 12.37
C ASP A 1004 -15.78 21.15 11.16
N THR A 1005 -16.33 21.77 10.13
CA THR A 1005 -16.91 21.10 8.97
C THR A 1005 -16.44 21.76 7.68
N LEU A 1006 -15.91 20.94 6.77
CA LEU A 1006 -15.52 21.32 5.42
C LEU A 1006 -16.46 20.68 4.40
N THR A 1007 -16.86 21.44 3.39
CA THR A 1007 -17.54 20.91 2.21
C THR A 1007 -16.55 20.69 1.07
N ILE A 1008 -16.62 19.52 0.44
CA ILE A 1008 -15.75 19.10 -0.65
C ILE A 1008 -16.60 18.80 -1.88
N ASP A 1009 -16.38 19.50 -2.99
CA ASP A 1009 -17.07 19.20 -4.25
C ASP A 1009 -16.31 18.12 -5.03
N ILE A 1010 -16.89 16.92 -5.10
CA ILE A 1010 -16.33 15.81 -5.87
C ILE A 1010 -16.84 15.85 -7.30
N THR A 1011 -15.96 16.19 -8.25
CA THR A 1011 -16.28 16.26 -9.67
C THR A 1011 -15.99 14.94 -10.40
N PRO A 1012 -16.67 14.66 -11.52
CA PRO A 1012 -16.31 13.51 -12.36
C PRO A 1012 -14.87 13.63 -12.86
N GLN A 1013 -14.11 12.53 -12.80
CA GLN A 1013 -12.77 12.44 -13.35
C GLN A 1013 -12.79 12.74 -14.87
N GLN A 1014 -11.91 13.62 -15.37
CA GLN A 1014 -11.77 13.87 -16.82
C GLN A 1014 -10.78 12.88 -17.44
N VAL A 1015 -11.28 11.86 -18.15
CA VAL A 1015 -10.44 10.90 -18.90
C VAL A 1015 -10.97 10.78 -20.33
N ASP A 1016 -10.07 10.77 -21.32
CA ASP A 1016 -10.42 10.44 -22.70
C ASP A 1016 -11.00 9.02 -22.78
N PRO A 1017 -12.08 8.76 -23.54
CA PRO A 1017 -12.74 7.46 -23.48
C PRO A 1017 -11.91 6.33 -24.16
N VAL A 1018 -11.59 5.27 -23.42
CA VAL A 1018 -10.86 4.06 -23.84
C VAL A 1018 -11.86 2.89 -23.97
N GLU A 1019 -11.86 2.18 -25.11
CA GLU A 1019 -12.77 1.05 -25.39
C GLU A 1019 -12.37 -0.25 -24.69
N LEU A 1020 -13.30 -1.19 -24.56
CA LEU A 1020 -13.02 -2.54 -24.03
C LEU A 1020 -12.45 -3.45 -25.12
N GLU A 1021 -11.38 -4.17 -24.81
CA GLU A 1021 -10.77 -5.17 -25.70
C GLU A 1021 -11.26 -6.58 -25.39
N GLN A 1022 -11.37 -6.94 -24.11
CA GLN A 1022 -11.90 -8.23 -23.67
C GLN A 1022 -12.58 -8.16 -22.30
N VAL A 1023 -13.38 -9.19 -22.01
CA VAL A 1023 -13.91 -9.50 -20.68
C VAL A 1023 -13.55 -10.96 -20.40
N THR A 1024 -13.21 -11.29 -19.16
CA THR A 1024 -12.93 -12.67 -18.70
C THR A 1024 -13.81 -12.98 -17.51
N ILE A 1025 -14.35 -14.20 -17.44
CA ILE A 1025 -15.16 -14.68 -16.30
C ILE A 1025 -14.36 -15.69 -15.51
N ASP A 1026 -14.27 -15.48 -14.20
CA ASP A 1026 -13.69 -16.41 -13.23
C ASP A 1026 -14.75 -16.90 -12.23
N GLY A 1027 -14.62 -18.16 -11.81
CA GLY A 1027 -15.53 -18.80 -10.86
C GLY A 1027 -15.35 -20.32 -10.78
N PRO A 1028 -16.07 -20.98 -9.87
CA PRO A 1028 -15.92 -22.42 -9.67
C PRO A 1028 -16.52 -23.23 -10.86
N PRO A 1029 -15.83 -24.25 -11.39
CA PRO A 1029 -16.30 -25.04 -12.53
C PRO A 1029 -17.37 -26.10 -12.17
N VAL A 1030 -17.64 -26.33 -10.88
CA VAL A 1030 -18.62 -27.33 -10.38
C VAL A 1030 -19.39 -26.75 -9.19
N GLY A 1031 -20.70 -27.07 -9.08
CA GLY A 1031 -21.55 -26.62 -7.98
C GLY A 1031 -22.69 -27.58 -7.62
N GLU A 1032 -23.46 -27.25 -6.59
CA GLU A 1032 -24.57 -27.99 -6.01
C GLU A 1032 -25.90 -27.25 -6.30
N ILE A 1033 -27.01 -27.99 -6.36
CA ILE A 1033 -28.33 -27.36 -6.43
C ILE A 1033 -28.60 -26.58 -5.14
N GLU A 1034 -29.29 -25.45 -5.26
CA GLU A 1034 -29.71 -24.60 -4.14
C GLU A 1034 -28.56 -23.95 -3.34
N ALA A 1035 -27.30 -24.18 -3.72
CA ALA A 1035 -26.13 -23.47 -3.21
C ALA A 1035 -25.84 -22.19 -4.00
N GLU A 1036 -25.31 -21.17 -3.33
CA GLU A 1036 -24.96 -19.88 -3.93
C GLU A 1036 -23.49 -19.89 -4.38
N TYR A 1037 -23.25 -19.57 -5.66
CA TYR A 1037 -21.91 -19.50 -6.25
C TYR A 1037 -21.62 -18.10 -6.76
N SER A 1038 -20.43 -17.59 -6.45
CA SER A 1038 -19.96 -16.28 -6.90
C SER A 1038 -19.09 -16.41 -8.14
N PHE A 1039 -19.31 -15.52 -9.11
CA PHE A 1039 -18.52 -15.38 -10.32
C PHE A 1039 -18.08 -13.93 -10.47
N THR A 1040 -16.89 -13.71 -11.01
CA THR A 1040 -16.32 -12.38 -11.21
C THR A 1040 -15.95 -12.19 -12.68
N ALA A 1041 -16.43 -11.11 -13.28
CA ALA A 1041 -16.03 -10.70 -14.61
C ALA A 1041 -15.06 -9.52 -14.51
N ALA A 1042 -13.93 -9.59 -15.19
CA ALA A 1042 -12.95 -8.51 -15.30
C ALA A 1042 -12.78 -8.08 -16.76
N VAL A 1043 -12.52 -6.81 -17.03
CA VAL A 1043 -12.33 -6.27 -18.39
C VAL A 1043 -10.93 -5.70 -18.60
N GLU A 1044 -10.45 -5.76 -19.83
CA GLU A 1044 -9.19 -5.15 -20.27
C GLU A 1044 -9.43 -4.15 -21.41
N PRO A 1045 -8.54 -3.14 -21.59
CA PRO A 1045 -7.36 -2.84 -20.75
C PRO A 1045 -7.72 -2.20 -19.40
N GLU A 1046 -6.81 -2.24 -18.42
CA GLU A 1046 -7.04 -1.71 -17.05
C GLU A 1046 -7.24 -0.18 -16.99
N ASN A 1047 -7.04 0.53 -18.11
CA ASN A 1047 -7.36 1.95 -18.26
C ASN A 1047 -8.65 2.19 -19.07
N ALA A 1048 -9.47 1.15 -19.29
CA ALA A 1048 -10.73 1.28 -20.01
C ALA A 1048 -11.71 2.23 -19.29
N THR A 1049 -12.55 2.92 -20.05
CA THR A 1049 -13.54 3.84 -19.48
C THR A 1049 -14.53 3.11 -18.59
N THR A 1050 -14.77 3.63 -17.39
CA THR A 1050 -15.78 3.18 -16.43
C THR A 1050 -16.92 4.22 -16.32
N PRO A 1051 -18.11 3.86 -15.79
CA PRO A 1051 -18.52 2.54 -15.37
C PRO A 1051 -18.75 1.61 -16.56
N VAL A 1052 -18.35 0.35 -16.41
CA VAL A 1052 -18.67 -0.71 -17.36
C VAL A 1052 -20.03 -1.31 -16.99
N THR A 1053 -20.90 -1.41 -17.97
CA THR A 1053 -22.17 -2.13 -17.86
C THR A 1053 -21.91 -3.61 -18.14
N TYR A 1054 -22.14 -4.45 -17.14
CA TYR A 1054 -22.10 -5.89 -17.23
C TYR A 1054 -23.52 -6.43 -17.36
N VAL A 1055 -23.76 -7.18 -18.42
CA VAL A 1055 -24.99 -7.94 -18.62
C VAL A 1055 -24.64 -9.40 -18.40
N TRP A 1056 -25.16 -9.97 -17.33
CA TRP A 1056 -24.97 -11.36 -16.97
C TRP A 1056 -26.19 -12.18 -17.37
N GLU A 1057 -25.95 -13.20 -18.17
CA GLU A 1057 -26.95 -14.18 -18.62
C GLU A 1057 -26.50 -15.57 -18.16
N ALA A 1058 -27.22 -16.16 -17.23
CA ALA A 1058 -26.96 -17.52 -16.77
C ALA A 1058 -28.14 -18.42 -17.14
N ASP A 1059 -27.87 -19.67 -17.52
CA ASP A 1059 -28.93 -20.66 -17.75
C ASP A 1059 -29.88 -20.74 -16.55
N GLU A 1060 -31.19 -20.71 -16.79
CA GLU A 1060 -32.24 -20.80 -15.75
C GLU A 1060 -32.29 -19.65 -14.73
N GLN A 1061 -31.60 -18.55 -14.99
CA GLN A 1061 -31.62 -17.34 -14.16
C GLN A 1061 -32.15 -16.14 -14.95
N GLU A 1062 -32.64 -15.12 -14.24
CA GLU A 1062 -32.97 -13.84 -14.88
C GLU A 1062 -31.70 -13.10 -15.27
N THR A 1063 -31.75 -12.35 -16.37
CA THR A 1063 -30.64 -11.51 -16.80
C THR A 1063 -30.42 -10.40 -15.79
N ILE A 1064 -29.20 -10.31 -15.26
CA ILE A 1064 -28.81 -9.26 -14.32
C ILE A 1064 -27.98 -8.23 -15.08
N THR A 1065 -28.39 -6.96 -15.01
CA THR A 1065 -27.60 -5.85 -15.54
C THR A 1065 -27.11 -5.01 -14.38
N SER A 1066 -25.81 -4.84 -14.28
CA SER A 1066 -25.13 -4.05 -13.26
C SER A 1066 -24.11 -3.14 -13.91
N THR A 1067 -23.85 -2.02 -13.26
CA THR A 1067 -22.76 -1.11 -13.61
C THR A 1067 -21.71 -1.16 -12.51
N ALA A 1068 -20.47 -1.44 -12.86
CA ALA A 1068 -19.34 -1.46 -11.94
C ALA A 1068 -18.10 -0.83 -12.62
N ASP A 1069 -16.95 -0.83 -11.98
CA ASP A 1069 -15.70 -0.36 -12.58
C ASP A 1069 -15.16 -1.41 -13.56
N LEU A 1070 -13.93 -1.88 -13.41
CA LEU A 1070 -13.30 -2.82 -14.34
C LEU A 1070 -13.56 -4.29 -13.96
N SER A 1071 -14.24 -4.52 -12.85
CA SER A 1071 -14.74 -5.84 -12.49
C SER A 1071 -16.14 -5.78 -11.90
N ASN A 1072 -16.88 -6.86 -12.05
CA ASN A 1072 -18.19 -7.04 -11.43
C ASN A 1072 -18.34 -8.49 -10.99
N SER A 1073 -19.00 -8.72 -9.85
CA SER A 1073 -19.31 -10.08 -9.40
C SER A 1073 -20.81 -10.28 -9.30
N GLN A 1074 -21.26 -11.49 -9.62
CA GLN A 1074 -22.64 -11.92 -9.44
C GLN A 1074 -22.71 -13.28 -8.77
N ARG A 1075 -23.81 -13.50 -8.07
CA ARG A 1075 -24.10 -14.78 -7.42
C ARG A 1075 -25.28 -15.47 -8.05
N TYR A 1076 -25.17 -16.78 -8.19
CA TYR A 1076 -26.19 -17.61 -8.81
C TYR A 1076 -26.46 -18.87 -8.00
N THR A 1077 -27.72 -19.28 -8.00
CA THR A 1077 -28.19 -20.51 -7.35
C THR A 1077 -29.11 -21.25 -8.30
N TRP A 1078 -28.77 -22.50 -8.61
CA TRP A 1078 -29.53 -23.31 -9.56
C TRP A 1078 -30.35 -24.38 -8.86
N SER A 1079 -31.60 -24.56 -9.28
CA SER A 1079 -32.49 -25.60 -8.72
C SER A 1079 -32.46 -26.91 -9.51
N LEU A 1080 -31.81 -26.92 -10.69
CA LEU A 1080 -31.72 -28.10 -11.56
C LEU A 1080 -30.26 -28.48 -11.82
N THR A 1081 -30.00 -29.78 -11.92
CA THR A 1081 -28.67 -30.30 -12.25
C THR A 1081 -28.30 -30.12 -13.73
N GLY A 1082 -27.02 -30.31 -14.04
CA GLY A 1082 -26.44 -30.25 -15.38
C GLY A 1082 -25.50 -29.07 -15.57
N THR A 1083 -24.78 -29.08 -16.69
CA THR A 1083 -23.89 -27.98 -17.10
C THR A 1083 -24.70 -26.73 -17.40
N LYS A 1084 -24.44 -25.66 -16.65
CA LYS A 1084 -25.00 -24.33 -16.84
C LYS A 1084 -23.96 -23.45 -17.52
N THR A 1085 -24.41 -22.71 -18.51
CA THR A 1085 -23.62 -21.70 -19.18
C THR A 1085 -23.91 -20.33 -18.57
N LEU A 1086 -22.84 -19.60 -18.30
CA LEU A 1086 -22.85 -18.21 -17.84
C LEU A 1086 -22.17 -17.36 -18.91
N THR A 1087 -22.87 -16.36 -19.44
CA THR A 1087 -22.34 -15.42 -20.42
C THR A 1087 -22.35 -14.03 -19.83
N VAL A 1088 -21.23 -13.31 -19.97
CA VAL A 1088 -21.11 -11.92 -19.55
C VAL A 1088 -20.80 -11.07 -20.76
N THR A 1089 -21.64 -10.07 -21.00
CA THR A 1089 -21.39 -9.01 -21.98
C THR A 1089 -21.06 -7.72 -21.24
N ALA A 1090 -19.87 -7.18 -21.46
CA ALA A 1090 -19.42 -5.93 -20.87
C ALA A 1090 -19.39 -4.80 -21.93
N SER A 1091 -19.86 -3.61 -21.57
CA SER A 1091 -19.82 -2.42 -22.43
C SER A 1091 -19.68 -1.14 -21.62
N ASN A 1092 -18.79 -0.24 -22.03
CA ASN A 1092 -18.59 1.06 -21.40
C ASN A 1092 -19.10 2.24 -22.25
N GLY A 1093 -19.91 1.96 -23.29
CA GLY A 1093 -20.40 2.99 -24.22
C GLY A 1093 -19.36 3.50 -25.22
N VAL A 1094 -18.12 2.98 -25.18
CA VAL A 1094 -17.03 3.28 -26.09
C VAL A 1094 -16.67 1.99 -26.84
N GLY A 1095 -16.63 2.04 -28.17
CA GLY A 1095 -16.34 0.85 -28.98
C GLY A 1095 -17.46 -0.21 -28.97
N ALA A 1096 -17.09 -1.47 -29.23
CA ALA A 1096 -18.02 -2.60 -29.23
C ALA A 1096 -18.09 -3.27 -27.85
N ALA A 1097 -19.24 -3.84 -27.49
CA ALA A 1097 -19.33 -4.68 -26.31
C ALA A 1097 -18.49 -5.96 -26.48
N VAL A 1098 -17.80 -6.36 -25.43
CA VAL A 1098 -16.99 -7.59 -25.35
C VAL A 1098 -17.79 -8.66 -24.60
N THR A 1099 -17.57 -9.93 -24.89
CA THR A 1099 -18.36 -11.02 -24.29
C THR A 1099 -17.50 -12.24 -24.05
N ASP A 1100 -17.72 -12.88 -22.90
CA ASP A 1100 -17.09 -14.15 -22.54
C ASP A 1100 -18.13 -15.14 -21.99
N THR A 1101 -17.76 -16.42 -21.91
CA THR A 1101 -18.66 -17.50 -21.51
C THR A 1101 -17.95 -18.52 -20.63
N PHE A 1102 -18.54 -18.80 -19.47
CA PHE A 1102 -18.08 -19.75 -18.48
C PHE A 1102 -19.08 -20.92 -18.35
N GLN A 1103 -18.62 -22.10 -17.97
CA GLN A 1103 -19.49 -23.26 -17.73
C GLN A 1103 -19.28 -23.81 -16.31
N ILE A 1104 -20.38 -24.03 -15.59
CA ILE A 1104 -20.40 -24.68 -14.27
C ILE A 1104 -21.28 -25.94 -14.32
N ASP A 1105 -20.81 -27.05 -13.76
CA ASP A 1105 -21.58 -28.30 -13.68
C ASP A 1105 -22.33 -28.41 -12.34
N ILE A 1106 -23.67 -28.28 -12.35
CA ILE A 1106 -24.52 -28.30 -11.15
C ILE A 1106 -25.03 -29.70 -10.82
N ARG A 1107 -24.90 -30.14 -9.56
CA ARG A 1107 -25.21 -31.51 -9.11
C ARG A 1107 -26.12 -31.54 -7.87
N THR A 1108 -26.83 -32.64 -7.65
CA THR A 1108 -27.64 -32.86 -6.44
C THR A 1108 -26.81 -33.50 -5.33
N PHE A 1109 -26.83 -32.92 -4.13
CA PHE A 1109 -26.25 -33.51 -2.93
C PHE A 1109 -27.32 -33.86 -1.89
N GLN A 1110 -27.17 -35.01 -1.24
CA GLN A 1110 -28.06 -35.46 -0.17
C GLN A 1110 -27.42 -35.13 1.17
N ARG A 1111 -28.20 -34.62 2.12
CA ARG A 1111 -27.73 -34.32 3.48
C ARG A 1111 -28.36 -35.32 4.44
N THR A 1112 -27.57 -35.96 5.28
CA THR A 1112 -28.06 -36.96 6.23
C THR A 1112 -27.72 -36.56 7.66
N THR A 1113 -28.54 -36.99 8.61
CA THR A 1113 -28.22 -36.96 10.04
C THR A 1113 -28.69 -38.25 10.68
N THR A 1114 -28.10 -38.63 11.81
CA THR A 1114 -28.46 -39.86 12.52
C THR A 1114 -28.99 -39.50 13.91
N ILE A 1115 -30.15 -40.06 14.25
CA ILE A 1115 -30.87 -39.75 15.50
C ILE A 1115 -31.08 -41.03 16.29
N THR A 1116 -30.39 -41.13 17.43
CA THR A 1116 -30.37 -42.31 18.31
C THR A 1116 -31.56 -42.30 19.29
N PRO A 1117 -32.11 -43.47 19.68
CA PRO A 1117 -33.28 -43.54 20.57
C PRO A 1117 -33.07 -42.83 21.90
N GLY A 1118 -34.03 -41.98 22.27
CA GLY A 1118 -33.98 -41.21 23.52
C GLY A 1118 -33.16 -39.92 23.46
N GLN A 1119 -32.48 -39.61 22.35
CA GLN A 1119 -31.82 -38.32 22.13
C GLN A 1119 -32.72 -37.35 21.37
N ALA A 1120 -32.61 -36.06 21.72
CA ALA A 1120 -33.15 -35.00 20.89
C ALA A 1120 -32.09 -34.59 19.86
N ALA A 1121 -32.50 -34.20 18.65
CA ALA A 1121 -31.59 -33.78 17.59
C ALA A 1121 -32.13 -32.53 16.89
N ASP A 1122 -31.26 -31.55 16.68
CA ASP A 1122 -31.50 -30.41 15.81
C ASP A 1122 -30.73 -30.62 14.51
N PHE A 1123 -31.46 -30.89 13.43
CA PHE A 1123 -30.91 -31.15 12.10
C PHE A 1123 -31.14 -29.96 11.19
N ARG A 1124 -30.04 -29.39 10.67
CA ARG A 1124 -30.07 -28.21 9.80
C ARG A 1124 -29.50 -28.55 8.42
N PRO A 1125 -30.26 -29.25 7.56
CA PRO A 1125 -29.76 -29.68 6.26
C PRO A 1125 -29.49 -28.53 5.28
N ALA A 1126 -30.13 -27.38 5.48
CA ALA A 1126 -29.96 -26.15 4.72
C ALA A 1126 -30.26 -24.95 5.64
N GLY A 1127 -29.63 -23.79 5.40
CA GLY A 1127 -29.73 -22.62 6.28
C GLY A 1127 -31.15 -22.05 6.48
N ASP A 1128 -32.12 -22.53 5.71
CA ASP A 1128 -33.52 -22.15 5.72
C ASP A 1128 -34.47 -23.28 6.19
N VAL A 1129 -33.96 -24.47 6.51
CA VAL A 1129 -34.73 -25.60 7.03
C VAL A 1129 -34.09 -26.12 8.32
N ASP A 1130 -34.80 -25.94 9.44
CA ASP A 1130 -34.42 -26.45 10.76
C ASP A 1130 -35.38 -27.57 11.18
N ILE A 1131 -34.87 -28.77 11.45
CA ILE A 1131 -35.67 -29.95 11.83
C ILE A 1131 -35.27 -30.41 13.23
N ASN A 1132 -36.13 -30.18 14.21
CA ASN A 1132 -35.93 -30.58 15.59
C ASN A 1132 -36.71 -31.86 15.92
N PHE A 1133 -36.01 -32.94 16.23
CA PHE A 1133 -36.56 -34.19 16.74
C PHE A 1133 -36.44 -34.22 18.27
N PRO A 1134 -37.54 -34.23 19.03
CA PRO A 1134 -37.49 -34.38 20.47
C PRO A 1134 -36.94 -35.75 20.92
N ALA A 1135 -36.46 -35.81 22.16
CA ALA A 1135 -36.02 -37.06 22.78
C ALA A 1135 -37.11 -38.13 22.77
N GLY A 1136 -36.82 -39.28 22.16
CA GLY A 1136 -37.77 -40.38 21.98
C GLY A 1136 -38.54 -40.35 20.65
N SER A 1137 -38.17 -39.47 19.71
CA SER A 1137 -38.75 -39.44 18.36
C SER A 1137 -38.54 -40.73 17.59
N PHE A 1138 -37.54 -41.54 17.92
CA PHE A 1138 -37.35 -42.84 17.31
C PHE A 1138 -37.11 -43.91 18.38
N GLU A 1139 -37.76 -45.06 18.22
CA GLU A 1139 -37.53 -46.25 19.06
C GLU A 1139 -36.28 -47.04 18.66
N VAL A 1140 -35.77 -46.79 17.45
CA VAL A 1140 -34.53 -47.34 16.87
C VAL A 1140 -33.73 -46.19 16.25
N THR A 1141 -32.41 -46.31 16.10
CA THR A 1141 -31.62 -45.23 15.48
C THR A 1141 -32.10 -45.01 14.05
N ALA A 1142 -32.35 -43.75 13.70
CA ALA A 1142 -32.89 -43.35 12.42
C ALA A 1142 -31.90 -42.44 11.70
N THR A 1143 -31.44 -42.85 10.52
CA THR A 1143 -30.77 -41.95 9.58
C THR A 1143 -31.84 -41.18 8.82
N ILE A 1144 -31.87 -39.88 9.04
CA ILE A 1144 -32.76 -38.96 8.37
C ILE A 1144 -32.01 -38.34 7.20
N THR A 1145 -32.40 -38.73 5.99
CA THR A 1145 -31.90 -38.18 4.74
C THR A 1145 -32.83 -37.07 4.28
N TYR A 1146 -32.30 -35.86 4.28
CA TYR A 1146 -32.86 -34.73 3.57
C TYR A 1146 -32.39 -34.75 2.12
N THR A 1147 -33.33 -34.64 1.21
CA THR A 1147 -33.04 -34.47 -0.22
C THR A 1147 -33.91 -33.33 -0.73
N PRO A 1148 -33.33 -32.21 -1.18
CA PRO A 1148 -34.07 -31.23 -1.97
C PRO A 1148 -34.70 -31.94 -3.15
N SER A 1149 -36.01 -31.78 -3.37
CA SER A 1149 -36.73 -32.64 -4.31
C SER A 1149 -37.67 -31.85 -5.21
N ILE A 1150 -37.54 -32.08 -6.51
CA ILE A 1150 -38.46 -31.62 -7.57
C ILE A 1150 -39.22 -32.79 -8.22
N THR A 1151 -39.11 -33.99 -7.66
CA THR A 1151 -39.45 -35.23 -8.38
C THR A 1151 -40.96 -35.51 -8.42
N VAL A 1152 -41.76 -34.79 -7.64
CA VAL A 1152 -43.21 -35.00 -7.52
C VAL A 1152 -43.95 -33.67 -7.71
N THR A 1153 -44.91 -33.65 -8.64
CA THR A 1153 -45.67 -32.46 -9.01
C THR A 1153 -46.63 -32.05 -7.87
N PRO A 1154 -46.58 -30.79 -7.39
CA PRO A 1154 -47.51 -30.26 -6.37
C PRO A 1154 -48.94 -30.10 -6.93
N PRO A 1155 -49.95 -29.75 -6.10
CA PRO A 1155 -51.32 -29.49 -6.58
C PRO A 1155 -51.39 -28.44 -7.71
N GLU A 1156 -52.30 -28.62 -8.68
CA GLU A 1156 -52.51 -27.65 -9.78
C GLU A 1156 -52.86 -26.25 -9.23
N ASP A 1157 -52.37 -25.19 -9.90
CA ASP A 1157 -52.56 -23.77 -9.53
C ASP A 1157 -51.96 -23.35 -8.17
N THR A 1158 -50.70 -23.73 -7.89
CA THR A 1158 -49.95 -23.33 -6.67
C THR A 1158 -48.52 -22.87 -6.98
N VAL A 1159 -47.96 -21.98 -6.15
CA VAL A 1159 -46.56 -21.52 -6.25
C VAL A 1159 -45.76 -22.20 -5.14
N VAL A 1160 -44.70 -22.93 -5.49
CA VAL A 1160 -43.83 -23.64 -4.53
C VAL A 1160 -42.83 -22.67 -3.92
N VAL A 1161 -42.81 -22.62 -2.59
CA VAL A 1161 -41.83 -21.87 -1.81
C VAL A 1161 -40.69 -22.79 -1.39
N ARG A 1162 -41.00 -23.99 -0.87
CA ARG A 1162 -39.99 -25.02 -0.53
C ARG A 1162 -40.52 -26.40 -0.87
N GLN A 1163 -39.64 -27.28 -1.33
CA GLN A 1163 -39.97 -28.70 -1.54
C GLN A 1163 -38.78 -29.60 -1.21
N PHE A 1164 -39.02 -30.57 -0.34
CA PHE A 1164 -37.98 -31.51 0.05
C PHE A 1164 -38.55 -32.84 0.45
N THR A 1165 -37.73 -33.88 0.36
CA THR A 1165 -38.02 -35.21 0.88
C THR A 1165 -37.23 -35.41 2.16
N LEU A 1166 -37.90 -35.91 3.18
CA LEU A 1166 -37.28 -36.39 4.40
C LEU A 1166 -37.53 -37.90 4.52
N LEU A 1167 -36.49 -38.70 4.26
CA LEU A 1167 -36.56 -40.14 4.40
C LEU A 1167 -35.87 -40.55 5.69
N GLY A 1168 -36.56 -41.30 6.54
CA GLY A 1168 -35.87 -42.03 7.60
C GLY A 1168 -35.58 -43.44 7.14
N THR A 1169 -34.41 -43.94 7.46
CA THR A 1169 -34.10 -45.36 7.42
C THR A 1169 -33.57 -45.77 8.77
N ASN A 1170 -33.92 -46.97 9.23
CA ASN A 1170 -33.26 -47.51 10.41
C ASN A 1170 -31.82 -47.95 10.04
N GLU A 1171 -31.06 -48.40 11.03
CA GLU A 1171 -29.68 -48.90 10.86
C GLU A 1171 -29.55 -50.03 9.83
N GLN A 1172 -30.65 -50.72 9.46
CA GLN A 1172 -30.66 -51.77 8.44
C GLN A 1172 -31.05 -51.26 7.03
N GLY A 1173 -31.25 -49.95 6.86
CA GLY A 1173 -31.71 -49.35 5.61
C GLY A 1173 -33.21 -49.55 5.33
N GLU A 1174 -33.96 -50.14 6.26
CA GLU A 1174 -35.41 -50.28 6.10
C GLU A 1174 -36.09 -48.92 6.34
N PRO A 1175 -37.05 -48.52 5.48
CA PRO A 1175 -37.66 -47.20 5.55
C PRO A 1175 -38.48 -47.02 6.84
N ILE A 1176 -38.08 -46.03 7.63
CA ILE A 1176 -38.88 -45.48 8.73
C ILE A 1176 -39.78 -44.42 8.12
N THR A 1177 -41.07 -44.74 8.04
CA THR A 1177 -42.08 -43.84 7.47
C THR A 1177 -42.69 -42.89 8.50
N GLN A 1178 -42.53 -43.17 9.80
CA GLN A 1178 -43.03 -42.33 10.90
C GLN A 1178 -42.13 -42.37 12.15
N THR A 1179 -42.08 -41.26 12.87
CA THR A 1179 -41.46 -41.09 14.18
C THR A 1179 -42.42 -41.51 15.30
N SER A 1180 -41.87 -41.94 16.43
CA SER A 1180 -42.58 -42.39 17.63
C SER A 1180 -43.16 -41.24 18.46
N THR A 1181 -42.56 -40.06 18.37
CA THR A 1181 -43.12 -38.79 18.89
C THR A 1181 -43.05 -37.69 17.84
N PRO A 1182 -43.97 -36.71 17.85
CA PRO A 1182 -43.95 -35.62 16.88
C PRO A 1182 -42.62 -34.85 16.91
N TYR A 1183 -42.07 -34.59 15.74
CA TYR A 1183 -40.92 -33.72 15.54
C TYR A 1183 -41.33 -32.41 14.90
N THR A 1184 -40.50 -31.39 15.07
CA THR A 1184 -40.78 -30.04 14.61
C THR A 1184 -39.94 -29.70 13.38
N ILE A 1185 -40.57 -29.30 12.29
CA ILE A 1185 -39.88 -28.69 11.14
C ILE A 1185 -40.14 -27.19 11.21
N THR A 1186 -39.09 -26.39 11.08
CA THR A 1186 -39.16 -24.94 10.97
C THR A 1186 -38.56 -24.54 9.63
N LEU A 1187 -39.40 -23.94 8.80
CA LEU A 1187 -39.02 -23.41 7.49
C LEU A 1187 -38.88 -21.90 7.62
N SER A 1188 -37.70 -21.39 7.29
CA SER A 1188 -37.40 -19.97 7.26
C SER A 1188 -37.63 -19.41 5.85
N TYR A 1189 -38.17 -18.20 5.80
CA TYR A 1189 -38.37 -17.45 4.55
C TYR A 1189 -38.30 -15.95 4.83
N THR A 1190 -37.97 -15.17 3.82
CA THR A 1190 -37.86 -13.71 3.96
C THR A 1190 -39.05 -12.95 3.38
N ALA A 1191 -39.27 -11.71 3.83
CA ALA A 1191 -40.31 -10.87 3.25
C ALA A 1191 -40.05 -10.55 1.76
N ALA A 1192 -38.78 -10.38 1.38
CA ALA A 1192 -38.37 -10.10 0.00
C ALA A 1192 -38.64 -11.31 -0.92
N GLU A 1193 -38.37 -12.51 -0.43
CA GLU A 1193 -38.64 -13.77 -1.13
C GLU A 1193 -40.15 -13.98 -1.39
N LEU A 1194 -40.99 -13.69 -0.40
CA LEU A 1194 -42.45 -13.76 -0.59
C LEU A 1194 -42.95 -12.66 -1.53
N GLU A 1195 -42.39 -11.45 -1.45
CA GLU A 1195 -42.74 -10.34 -2.35
C GLU A 1195 -42.42 -10.66 -3.81
N ALA A 1196 -41.26 -11.29 -4.07
CA ALA A 1196 -40.86 -11.76 -5.40
C ALA A 1196 -41.83 -12.81 -5.96
N LEU A 1197 -42.44 -13.61 -5.09
CA LEU A 1197 -43.45 -14.62 -5.44
C LEU A 1197 -44.89 -14.08 -5.42
N GLY A 1198 -45.09 -12.82 -5.04
CA GLY A 1198 -46.42 -12.20 -4.92
C GLY A 1198 -47.28 -12.75 -3.77
N LEU A 1199 -46.65 -13.31 -2.75
CA LEU A 1199 -47.29 -13.96 -1.60
C LEU A 1199 -47.13 -13.11 -0.33
N VAL A 1200 -48.01 -13.33 0.66
CA VAL A 1200 -47.80 -12.86 2.04
C VAL A 1200 -47.78 -14.05 3.01
N PRO A 1201 -47.15 -13.93 4.20
CA PRO A 1201 -47.05 -15.05 5.14
C PRO A 1201 -48.40 -15.68 5.52
N GLU A 1202 -49.48 -14.89 5.48
CA GLU A 1202 -50.85 -15.34 5.77
C GLU A 1202 -51.44 -16.30 4.72
N ASP A 1203 -50.87 -16.31 3.50
CA ASP A 1203 -51.32 -17.13 2.37
C ASP A 1203 -50.56 -18.46 2.24
N LEU A 1204 -49.54 -18.69 3.07
CA LEU A 1204 -48.72 -19.90 3.00
C LEU A 1204 -49.48 -21.11 3.56
N GLN A 1205 -49.50 -22.18 2.78
CA GLN A 1205 -50.04 -23.48 3.16
C GLN A 1205 -48.94 -24.53 3.00
N LEU A 1206 -48.82 -25.44 3.96
CA LEU A 1206 -47.91 -26.57 3.84
C LEU A 1206 -48.69 -27.84 3.57
N PHE A 1207 -48.17 -28.65 2.65
CA PHE A 1207 -48.66 -30.00 2.39
C PHE A 1207 -47.57 -31.03 2.67
N ALA A 1208 -47.98 -32.17 3.20
CA ALA A 1208 -47.15 -33.36 3.30
C ALA A 1208 -47.75 -34.45 2.42
N TRP A 1209 -46.89 -35.18 1.71
CA TRP A 1209 -47.29 -36.32 0.90
C TRP A 1209 -47.59 -37.51 1.82
N ASP A 1210 -48.69 -38.22 1.64
CA ASP A 1210 -48.99 -39.43 2.44
C ASP A 1210 -48.56 -40.74 1.77
N GLY A 1211 -48.01 -40.65 0.55
CA GLY A 1211 -47.72 -41.78 -0.32
C GLY A 1211 -48.64 -41.89 -1.54
N GLU A 1212 -49.86 -41.32 -1.48
CA GLU A 1212 -50.86 -41.35 -2.55
C GLU A 1212 -51.38 -39.95 -2.95
N GLN A 1213 -51.46 -38.99 -2.02
CA GLN A 1213 -51.94 -37.62 -2.25
C GLN A 1213 -51.28 -36.60 -1.30
N TRP A 1214 -51.36 -35.31 -1.65
CA TRP A 1214 -50.94 -34.20 -0.78
C TRP A 1214 -52.01 -33.91 0.28
N ILE A 1215 -51.62 -33.88 1.56
CA ILE A 1215 -52.48 -33.54 2.69
C ILE A 1215 -51.99 -32.23 3.31
N GLU A 1216 -52.89 -31.27 3.51
CA GLU A 1216 -52.58 -30.00 4.18
C GLU A 1216 -52.23 -30.24 5.67
N VAL A 1217 -51.10 -29.68 6.10
CA VAL A 1217 -50.59 -29.77 7.47
C VAL A 1217 -50.75 -28.43 8.17
N PRO A 1218 -51.36 -28.37 9.36
CA PRO A 1218 -51.49 -27.11 10.10
C PRO A 1218 -50.11 -26.54 10.45
N ILE A 1219 -49.87 -25.28 10.06
CA ILE A 1219 -48.64 -24.56 10.40
C ILE A 1219 -48.92 -23.43 11.39
N THR A 1220 -47.94 -23.12 12.22
CA THR A 1220 -47.93 -21.86 12.99
C THR A 1220 -47.06 -20.86 12.24
N ALA A 1221 -47.68 -19.99 11.45
CA ALA A 1221 -46.97 -18.99 10.65
C ALA A 1221 -46.68 -17.73 11.49
N ALA A 1222 -45.40 -17.36 11.57
CA ALA A 1222 -44.93 -16.05 11.99
C ALA A 1222 -44.51 -15.23 10.74
N THR A 1223 -44.04 -13.99 10.90
CA THR A 1223 -43.66 -13.15 9.76
C THR A 1223 -42.47 -13.66 8.94
N THR A 1224 -41.65 -14.56 9.48
CA THR A 1224 -40.41 -15.05 8.84
C THR A 1224 -40.16 -16.56 9.04
N LEU A 1225 -41.08 -17.29 9.68
CA LEU A 1225 -40.92 -18.70 10.02
C LEU A 1225 -42.27 -19.42 9.93
N ALA A 1226 -42.27 -20.63 9.38
CA ALA A 1226 -43.39 -21.58 9.47
C ALA A 1226 -42.93 -22.82 10.24
N SER A 1227 -43.59 -23.11 11.36
CA SER A 1227 -43.27 -24.28 12.19
C SER A 1227 -44.38 -25.31 12.18
N ILE A 1228 -43.99 -26.58 12.13
CA ILE A 1228 -44.83 -27.75 11.86
C ILE A 1228 -44.51 -28.82 12.86
N GLN A 1229 -45.50 -29.47 13.46
CA GLN A 1229 -45.28 -30.70 14.21
C GLN A 1229 -45.91 -31.90 13.50
N THR A 1230 -45.09 -32.90 13.19
CA THR A 1230 -45.54 -34.09 12.46
C THR A 1230 -44.83 -35.34 12.97
N VAL A 1231 -45.39 -36.51 12.67
CA VAL A 1231 -44.72 -37.79 12.90
C VAL A 1231 -44.29 -38.45 11.58
N ASN A 1232 -44.79 -38.03 10.43
CA ASN A 1232 -44.47 -38.71 9.18
C ASN A 1232 -43.13 -38.22 8.63
N LEU A 1233 -42.30 -39.15 8.14
CA LEU A 1233 -41.10 -38.87 7.36
C LEU A 1233 -41.45 -39.09 5.89
N THR A 1234 -41.65 -37.98 5.18
CA THR A 1234 -42.24 -37.97 3.85
C THR A 1234 -41.76 -36.76 3.05
N GLN A 1235 -42.42 -36.47 1.95
CA GLN A 1235 -42.21 -35.26 1.16
C GLN A 1235 -43.04 -34.11 1.73
N PHE A 1236 -42.42 -32.95 1.80
CA PHE A 1236 -43.03 -31.72 2.26
C PHE A 1236 -42.97 -30.69 1.15
N VAL A 1237 -44.04 -29.92 1.01
CA VAL A 1237 -44.09 -28.78 0.10
C VAL A 1237 -44.79 -27.61 0.77
N LEU A 1238 -44.10 -26.48 0.86
CA LEU A 1238 -44.66 -25.20 1.29
C LEU A 1238 -45.09 -24.45 0.04
N ILE A 1239 -46.37 -24.08 -0.06
CA ILE A 1239 -46.95 -23.47 -1.24
C ILE A 1239 -47.80 -22.25 -0.88
N GLY A 1240 -47.99 -21.35 -1.86
CA GLY A 1240 -49.00 -20.30 -1.83
C GLY A 1240 -50.04 -20.47 -2.96
N PRO A 1241 -51.23 -19.86 -2.84
CA PRO A 1241 -52.24 -19.89 -3.89
C PRO A 1241 -51.72 -19.19 -5.16
N ALA A 1242 -51.92 -19.77 -6.35
CA ALA A 1242 -51.51 -19.13 -7.60
C ALA A 1242 -52.36 -17.90 -8.01
N GLN A 1243 -53.25 -17.39 -7.14
CA GLN A 1243 -54.09 -16.22 -7.42
C GLN A 1243 -53.74 -15.02 -6.54
N ALA A 1244 -52.78 -14.22 -6.99
CA ALA A 1244 -52.81 -12.79 -6.71
C ALA A 1244 -53.77 -12.12 -7.72
N GLU A 1245 -55.02 -11.89 -7.32
CA GLU A 1245 -55.72 -10.72 -7.84
C GLU A 1245 -54.83 -9.51 -7.54
N PHE A 1246 -54.26 -8.90 -8.57
CA PHE A 1246 -53.58 -7.61 -8.46
C PHE A 1246 -54.49 -6.62 -7.73
N ARG A 1247 -54.22 -6.35 -6.45
CA ARG A 1247 -54.73 -5.15 -5.80
C ARG A 1247 -53.96 -3.97 -6.36
N VAL A 1248 -54.49 -3.41 -7.45
CA VAL A 1248 -54.07 -2.10 -7.95
C VAL A 1248 -54.38 -1.06 -6.86
N TYR A 1249 -53.38 -0.64 -6.09
CA TYR A 1249 -53.46 0.63 -5.38
C TYR A 1249 -53.34 1.75 -6.42
N LEU A 1250 -54.48 2.20 -6.95
CA LEU A 1250 -54.51 3.48 -7.66
C LEU A 1250 -54.12 4.58 -6.66
N PRO A 1251 -53.13 5.44 -6.97
CA PRO A 1251 -52.87 6.62 -6.18
C PRO A 1251 -54.12 7.49 -6.21
N ARG A 1252 -54.84 7.54 -5.08
CA ARG A 1252 -55.88 8.54 -4.89
C ARG A 1252 -55.17 9.87 -4.71
N VAL A 1253 -55.05 10.61 -5.81
CA VAL A 1253 -54.88 12.06 -5.81
C VAL A 1253 -56.04 12.64 -5.00
N VAL A 1254 -55.81 12.95 -3.73
CA VAL A 1254 -56.64 13.90 -3.00
C VAL A 1254 -56.16 15.28 -3.43
N ARG A 1255 -56.84 15.85 -4.42
CA ARG A 1255 -56.94 17.31 -4.52
C ARG A 1255 -57.56 17.82 -3.22
N ILE A 1256 -56.77 18.51 -2.41
CA ILE A 1256 -57.32 19.59 -1.59
C ILE A 1256 -57.40 20.80 -2.51
N THR A 1257 -58.58 21.05 -3.07
CA THR A 1257 -58.96 22.33 -3.66
C THR A 1257 -60.17 22.86 -2.93
N GLY A 1258 -60.02 24.05 -2.33
CA GLY A 1258 -61.06 24.86 -1.66
C GLY A 1258 -60.98 24.73 -0.14
N LEU A 1259 -60.57 25.75 0.63
CA LEU A 1259 -60.53 27.22 0.41
C LEU A 1259 -59.39 27.82 1.23
#